data_AF-A0A6S7I2X0-F1
#
_entry.id   AF-A0A6S7I2X0-F1
#
_cell.length_a   1.000
_cell.length_b   1.000
_cell.length_c   1.000
_cell.angle_alpha   90.00
_cell.angle_beta   90.00
_cell.angle_gamma   90.00
#
_symmetry.space_group_name_H-M   'P 1'
#
loop_
_entity.id
_entity.type
_entity.pdbx_description
1 polymer ?
#
loop_
_entity_poly.entity_id
_entity_poly.type
_entity_poly.pdbx_seq_one_letter_code
_entity_poly.pdbx_strand_id
1 'polypeptide(L)'
;MENDVWSSVLDTLTESQLNRLENEAFLQCAIRDDPFEDLTQSEWERLDNATTEAYNTTLGNEGIQQTGYRCDLCDKVYRHRPNLARHKRQGHGSPSESGCGEKRGNDEPSASNKRLRPIDQTGAGSSRESTPPQSERQKELQVEEPAEEQDREPDVQEIQQLAEEQDSEPDVQEIRDQQLAELLHQHRQVIEAEDLFHRRQDIYNIRLHDGFTVDNLLAELRNIYNRQRSAFKAGEGESSLERAAKAYFERYIVETSQAREDFCGVDLTELILVEELFSVSIYVYSLDEHNQAVCIRRSVKQFPSMYINLYENHFSFIKDFQSYSDCFVCKKCDKIFSKPYALSRHEQTCTTNVRHKFPGRVFQIPKTVFQELEDMGLQFDPADKFFPYFATWDIESFQHDVRSTSGTAPLQWTAEHVPASISVASNVPGHENAFCFVTDGDSEQLVSDFVEYLFEISDMSYRLLSEKFESVFSDLDVMISNLPQEDETGKAQLVKLKRKLDRFLREMPVLGFNCSRYDINVIRKFLFKKIESAELDEENETTGFEFVIKRNSAYMCLKTPRLKFLDIINYLAPGFSYDQFLKAYDCTAQKGCFPYEWFDSVDKLDSDSLPSHEAFYSSLRNSNITDAEYERCLSVWQNQNMQTFRDYLIWYNNLDVEPFVEAVEKMFEFYQPKGLDLFKDGISVPGLVMKSLFSGLAANTYFTLFQERDKDLYYTFKNNIVGGPSIIFNRYQEKDKTFIRGGKPCKRVWGADANALYLWALAQDMPCGYYVRRKAESNFKKEEYFNKASVEWLDYVADRDGLDIQHAHNVGEKKIGRYLVDGFDTTNKTVYEFNGCYFHGHACEMNNNDFNERVGVPMSILFERTIERKRYLEDRGFTVVDIWECEYKQMRKTDEGLKLFRQNYIQSLDVRTTMSENEVLSKITEGEIFGVVECDIHVPEDKKDKFSEMCPIFKNVDIPFEAIGEHMQNFVEQNRLSKKPRRGLIGSMFGNKILLTTPLLRWYIKHGLKVTKVYEVIEYTPKNCFTGFADEVSNARREGDCDPSTAVIAETMKLHGNSGYGRTLTNKENHLDVRYCNEANSGLAVNDSHFRKLDIIDENFYETVPISSTVKWTPDSAYVALSGESVDDLIKPELRAEYEQVKFAWFPRDYNDEVSAFDRRTPGLFKTEFQGDGIIGLCSKMYFCFNESKAKFSCKGVNKYTNAIDKDTYLRVLRTKATGAATNRGFRVRGSSVFTYTQVKNAFAYFYGKRKVLDDGVSTSYLDI
;
A
#
# COMPACT_ATOMS: atom_id res chain seq x y z
N MET A 1 12.90 6.42 54.15
CA MET A 1 12.03 7.34 54.92
C MET A 1 10.80 7.55 54.06
N GLU A 2 9.74 6.74 54.27
CA GLU A 2 8.49 6.86 53.50
C GLU A 2 7.35 6.02 54.14
N ASN A 3 7.14 6.18 55.45
CA ASN A 3 6.01 5.57 56.17
C ASN A 3 5.05 6.60 56.78
N ASP A 4 5.50 7.83 57.05
CA ASP A 4 4.70 8.85 57.76
C ASP A 4 3.59 9.49 56.89
N VAL A 5 3.60 9.28 55.57
CA VAL A 5 2.62 9.86 54.63
C VAL A 5 1.23 9.24 54.81
N TRP A 6 1.15 7.94 55.08
CA TRP A 6 -0.14 7.24 55.18
C TRP A 6 -0.92 7.55 56.46
N SER A 7 -0.23 7.88 57.55
CA SER A 7 -0.89 8.17 58.83
C SER A 7 -1.75 9.44 58.79
N SER A 8 -1.31 10.48 58.08
CA SER A 8 -2.05 11.76 57.99
C SER A 8 -3.25 11.72 57.03
N VAL A 9 -3.27 10.76 56.10
CA VAL A 9 -4.40 10.54 55.18
C VAL A 9 -5.58 9.90 55.92
N LEU A 10 -5.32 9.00 56.88
CA LEU A 10 -6.37 8.35 57.66
C LEU A 10 -7.06 9.33 58.63
N ASP A 11 -6.30 10.18 59.32
CA ASP A 11 -6.81 11.19 60.26
C ASP A 11 -7.64 12.32 59.62
N THR A 12 -7.73 12.37 58.28
CA THR A 12 -8.49 13.39 57.54
C THR A 12 -9.75 12.88 56.84
N LEU A 13 -10.08 11.58 56.97
CA LEU A 13 -11.31 11.00 56.42
C LEU A 13 -12.50 11.19 57.38
N THR A 14 -13.66 11.54 56.82
CA THR A 14 -14.90 11.62 57.60
C THR A 14 -15.49 10.25 57.87
N GLU A 15 -16.31 10.15 58.93
CA GLU A 15 -17.09 8.95 59.28
C GLU A 15 -17.95 8.44 58.09
N SER A 16 -18.41 9.36 57.22
CA SER A 16 -19.16 9.02 55.99
C SER A 16 -18.32 8.45 54.83
N GLN A 17 -16.99 8.55 54.93
CA GLN A 17 -16.03 7.95 53.99
C GLN A 17 -15.51 6.61 54.53
N LEU A 18 -15.31 6.50 55.86
CA LEU A 18 -15.02 5.24 56.53
C LEU A 18 -16.16 4.23 56.30
N ASN A 19 -17.43 4.65 56.44
CA ASN A 19 -18.60 3.81 56.14
C ASN A 19 -18.81 3.50 54.64
N ARG A 20 -17.84 3.79 53.75
CA ARG A 20 -17.80 3.27 52.37
C ARG A 20 -16.68 2.25 52.14
N LEU A 21 -15.90 1.95 53.18
CA LEU A 21 -14.87 0.90 53.18
C LEU A 21 -15.36 -0.40 53.84
N GLU A 22 -16.66 -0.53 54.11
CA GLU A 22 -17.29 -1.74 54.66
C GLU A 22 -17.35 -2.90 53.65
N ASN A 23 -16.19 -3.49 53.40
CA ASN A 23 -16.00 -4.92 53.10
C ASN A 23 -14.69 -5.38 53.78
N GLU A 24 -14.59 -5.08 55.09
CA GLU A 24 -13.33 -5.09 55.86
C GLU A 24 -12.58 -6.43 55.93
N ALA A 25 -13.23 -7.56 55.65
CA ALA A 25 -12.61 -8.88 55.71
C ALA A 25 -11.37 -9.01 54.78
N PHE A 26 -11.41 -8.37 53.60
CA PHE A 26 -10.34 -8.50 52.61
C PHE A 26 -9.15 -7.58 52.88
N LEU A 27 -9.40 -6.38 53.41
CA LEU A 27 -8.37 -5.36 53.63
C LEU A 27 -7.56 -5.59 54.92
N GLN A 28 -8.16 -6.11 56.00
CA GLN A 28 -7.40 -6.35 57.23
C GLN A 28 -6.43 -7.53 57.13
N CYS A 29 -6.64 -8.48 56.23
CA CYS A 29 -5.63 -9.50 55.88
C CYS A 29 -4.47 -8.88 55.08
N ALA A 30 -4.80 -8.11 54.03
CA ALA A 30 -3.83 -7.51 53.11
C ALA A 30 -2.87 -6.46 53.75
N ILE A 31 -3.16 -5.99 54.96
CA ILE A 31 -2.33 -5.01 55.70
C ILE A 31 -1.37 -5.69 56.71
N ARG A 32 -1.42 -7.02 56.86
CA ARG A 32 -0.60 -7.77 57.84
C ARG A 32 0.50 -8.67 57.30
N ASP A 33 0.54 -8.94 55.99
CA ASP A 33 1.51 -9.85 55.36
C ASP A 33 1.47 -11.31 55.89
N ASP A 34 0.34 -11.72 56.48
CA ASP A 34 0.04 -13.11 56.88
C ASP A 34 -0.81 -13.83 55.80
N PRO A 35 -0.62 -15.13 55.56
CA PRO A 35 -1.34 -15.89 54.53
C PRO A 35 -2.78 -16.24 54.93
N PHE A 36 -3.64 -16.44 53.91
CA PHE A 36 -5.09 -16.69 54.02
C PHE A 36 -5.52 -18.04 54.68
N GLU A 37 -4.65 -18.73 55.41
CA GLU A 37 -4.94 -20.09 55.92
C GLU A 37 -5.79 -20.12 57.21
N ASP A 38 -5.91 -19.00 57.95
CA ASP A 38 -6.56 -18.92 59.27
C ASP A 38 -7.99 -18.30 59.29
N LEU A 39 -8.65 -18.13 58.13
CA LEU A 39 -10.06 -17.70 58.09
C LEU A 39 -11.01 -18.79 58.64
N THR A 40 -11.93 -18.45 59.54
CA THR A 40 -12.83 -19.45 60.12
C THR A 40 -13.96 -19.82 59.15
N GLN A 41 -14.45 -21.07 59.26
CA GLN A 41 -15.55 -21.56 58.44
C GLN A 41 -16.83 -20.69 58.55
N SER A 42 -17.05 -20.04 59.70
CA SER A 42 -18.22 -19.18 59.94
C SER A 42 -18.19 -17.84 59.19
N GLU A 43 -17.03 -17.43 58.68
CA GLU A 43 -16.83 -16.20 57.92
C GLU A 43 -17.05 -16.46 56.42
N TRP A 44 -16.60 -17.61 55.92
CA TRP A 44 -16.93 -18.10 54.58
C TRP A 44 -18.44 -18.27 54.35
N GLU A 45 -19.15 -18.86 55.31
CA GLU A 45 -20.61 -19.08 55.22
C GLU A 45 -21.43 -17.78 55.17
N ARG A 46 -20.85 -16.61 55.53
CA ARG A 46 -21.52 -15.30 55.39
C ARG A 46 -21.38 -14.67 54.00
N LEU A 47 -20.28 -14.91 53.30
CA LEU A 47 -20.04 -14.35 51.96
C LEU A 47 -20.98 -14.98 50.91
N ASP A 48 -21.10 -16.31 50.95
CA ASP A 48 -21.78 -17.12 49.92
C ASP A 48 -23.31 -16.93 49.89
N ASN A 49 -23.91 -16.61 51.04
CA ASN A 49 -25.35 -16.34 51.14
C ASN A 49 -25.75 -14.98 50.55
N ALA A 50 -24.85 -13.98 50.52
CA ALA A 50 -25.17 -12.63 50.05
C ALA A 50 -25.16 -12.50 48.51
N THR A 51 -24.29 -13.26 47.83
CA THR A 51 -24.18 -13.26 46.36
C THR A 51 -25.31 -14.02 45.66
N THR A 52 -25.85 -15.05 46.33
CA THR A 52 -26.85 -15.97 45.74
C THR A 52 -28.21 -15.33 45.44
N GLU A 53 -28.61 -14.30 46.19
CA GLU A 53 -29.95 -13.70 46.04
C GLU A 53 -30.07 -12.70 44.87
N ALA A 54 -28.97 -12.04 44.49
CA ALA A 54 -28.97 -10.99 43.46
C ALA A 54 -29.05 -11.51 42.01
N TYR A 55 -28.60 -12.74 41.75
CA TYR A 55 -28.35 -13.26 40.40
C TYR A 55 -29.61 -13.60 39.59
N ASN A 56 -30.78 -13.68 40.22
CA ASN A 56 -32.02 -14.19 39.58
C ASN A 56 -32.79 -13.16 38.74
N THR A 57 -32.26 -11.95 38.54
CA THR A 57 -33.03 -10.83 37.92
C THR A 57 -32.37 -10.20 36.70
N THR A 58 -32.85 -10.62 35.52
CA THR A 58 -33.06 -9.77 34.33
C THR A 58 -31.85 -9.44 33.44
N LEU A 59 -31.52 -10.34 32.50
CA LEU A 59 -30.87 -9.97 31.23
C LEU A 59 -31.52 -10.68 30.04
N GLY A 60 -31.59 -9.99 28.89
CA GLY A 60 -32.11 -10.58 27.65
C GLY A 60 -31.93 -9.70 26.39
N ASN A 61 -31.02 -10.13 25.51
CA ASN A 61 -30.88 -9.85 24.06
C ASN A 61 -30.88 -8.36 23.59
N GLU A 62 -29.81 -7.86 22.98
CA GLU A 62 -29.44 -8.03 21.54
C GLU A 62 -30.55 -7.59 20.55
N GLY A 63 -30.33 -6.77 19.50
CA GLY A 63 -29.08 -6.21 18.93
C GLY A 63 -28.96 -6.54 17.42
N ILE A 64 -28.66 -5.56 16.53
CA ILE A 64 -28.64 -5.75 15.05
C ILE A 64 -27.43 -5.08 14.37
N GLN A 65 -26.98 -5.63 13.22
CA GLN A 65 -25.78 -5.27 12.44
C GLN A 65 -26.07 -4.65 11.05
N GLN A 66 -25.01 -4.17 10.36
CA GLN A 66 -25.00 -3.80 8.94
C GLN A 66 -23.84 -4.44 8.15
N THR A 67 -23.95 -4.50 6.81
CA THR A 67 -22.84 -4.86 5.87
C THR A 67 -23.04 -4.28 4.46
N GLY A 68 -21.97 -3.86 3.76
CA GLY A 68 -22.00 -3.34 2.37
C GLY A 68 -21.23 -4.16 1.31
N TYR A 69 -21.35 -3.79 0.02
CA TYR A 69 -20.81 -4.50 -1.16
C TYR A 69 -20.39 -3.59 -2.35
N ARG A 70 -19.51 -4.10 -3.24
CA ARG A 70 -19.26 -3.76 -4.67
C ARG A 70 -18.28 -4.83 -5.24
N CYS A 71 -17.92 -4.92 -6.54
CA CYS A 71 -18.66 -4.95 -7.82
C CYS A 71 -17.66 -5.33 -8.94
N ASP A 72 -18.05 -6.12 -9.96
CA ASP A 72 -17.16 -6.60 -11.05
C ASP A 72 -17.33 -5.78 -12.36
N LEU A 73 -16.35 -5.78 -13.30
CA LEU A 73 -16.55 -5.25 -14.67
C LEU A 73 -15.51 -5.74 -15.73
N CYS A 74 -15.43 -7.05 -16.01
CA CYS A 74 -14.45 -7.60 -16.98
C CYS A 74 -14.98 -8.78 -17.82
N ASP A 75 -16.07 -8.64 -18.61
CA ASP A 75 -16.67 -9.81 -19.31
C ASP A 75 -17.56 -9.52 -20.56
N LYS A 76 -17.20 -8.57 -21.44
CA LYS A 76 -18.09 -8.17 -22.57
C LYS A 76 -17.45 -7.80 -23.94
N VAL A 77 -16.22 -8.22 -24.28
CA VAL A 77 -15.60 -7.93 -25.61
C VAL A 77 -15.11 -9.19 -26.36
N TYR A 78 -15.81 -10.32 -26.25
CA TYR A 78 -15.61 -11.46 -27.15
C TYR A 78 -16.92 -12.21 -27.44
N ARG A 79 -17.55 -11.91 -28.60
CA ARG A 79 -18.41 -12.81 -29.41
C ARG A 79 -19.03 -12.08 -30.62
N HIS A 80 -18.32 -12.12 -31.74
CA HIS A 80 -18.96 -12.25 -33.06
C HIS A 80 -18.29 -13.41 -33.83
N ARG A 81 -18.95 -13.88 -34.90
CA ARG A 81 -18.89 -15.22 -35.52
C ARG A 81 -18.66 -15.07 -37.05
N PRO A 82 -18.57 -16.14 -37.87
CA PRO A 82 -17.96 -17.48 -37.69
C PRO A 82 -17.15 -17.96 -38.94
N ASN A 83 -16.67 -19.21 -38.91
CA ASN A 83 -16.48 -20.17 -40.02
C ASN A 83 -16.20 -19.71 -41.46
N LEU A 84 -15.10 -20.21 -42.05
CA LEU A 84 -15.14 -20.90 -43.36
C LEU A 84 -13.88 -21.77 -43.59
N ALA A 85 -13.99 -22.77 -44.47
CA ALA A 85 -12.89 -23.69 -44.82
C ALA A 85 -13.08 -24.31 -46.23
N ARG A 86 -11.97 -24.86 -46.78
CA ARG A 86 -11.79 -25.70 -48.00
C ARG A 86 -11.30 -25.06 -49.32
N HIS A 87 -10.33 -25.78 -49.92
CA HIS A 87 -9.82 -25.85 -51.31
C HIS A 87 -9.41 -24.53 -52.03
N LYS A 88 -8.22 -24.37 -52.65
CA LYS A 88 -7.35 -25.18 -53.57
C LYS A 88 -7.74 -25.15 -55.06
N ARG A 89 -6.86 -24.45 -55.82
CA ARG A 89 -6.40 -24.65 -57.23
C ARG A 89 -7.29 -24.28 -58.43
N GLN A 90 -6.62 -23.58 -59.38
CA GLN A 90 -6.84 -23.51 -60.84
C GLN A 90 -8.11 -22.79 -61.34
N GLY A 91 -8.11 -22.04 -62.46
CA GLY A 91 -6.98 -21.62 -63.33
C GLY A 91 -7.45 -20.95 -64.63
N HIS A 92 -6.57 -20.20 -65.31
CA HIS A 92 -6.81 -19.41 -66.56
C HIS A 92 -7.82 -18.24 -66.43
N GLY A 93 -7.79 -17.18 -67.26
CA GLY A 93 -6.71 -16.71 -68.15
C GLY A 93 -7.19 -15.93 -69.40
N SER A 94 -6.66 -14.69 -69.58
CA SER A 94 -6.65 -13.90 -70.85
C SER A 94 -8.00 -13.34 -71.38
N PRO A 95 -8.01 -12.36 -72.33
CA PRO A 95 -7.04 -11.28 -72.66
C PRO A 95 -7.70 -9.88 -72.90
N SER A 96 -6.95 -8.93 -73.51
CA SER A 96 -7.42 -7.75 -74.32
C SER A 96 -8.17 -6.61 -73.57
N GLU A 97 -8.16 -5.32 -73.97
CA GLU A 97 -7.49 -4.51 -75.02
C GLU A 97 -7.41 -3.05 -74.47
N SER A 98 -6.28 -2.33 -74.48
CA SER A 98 -5.70 -1.43 -75.51
C SER A 98 -6.56 -0.20 -75.95
N GLY A 99 -5.98 1.01 -75.91
CA GLY A 99 -6.57 2.29 -76.38
C GLY A 99 -6.71 3.33 -75.25
N CYS A 100 -6.01 4.47 -75.14
CA CYS A 100 -5.31 5.41 -76.03
C CYS A 100 -6.16 6.62 -76.52
N GLY A 101 -5.82 7.82 -76.01
CA GLY A 101 -6.37 9.14 -76.39
C GLY A 101 -7.51 9.67 -75.51
N GLU A 102 -7.79 10.98 -75.41
CA GLU A 102 -6.99 12.20 -75.65
C GLU A 102 -7.82 13.44 -75.25
N LYS A 103 -7.20 14.54 -74.75
CA LYS A 103 -7.71 15.94 -74.76
C LYS A 103 -9.00 16.27 -73.93
N ARG A 104 -9.33 17.54 -73.59
CA ARG A 104 -8.59 18.80 -73.23
C ARG A 104 -9.61 19.84 -72.70
N GLY A 105 -9.15 20.83 -71.91
CA GLY A 105 -9.87 22.08 -71.58
C GLY A 105 -9.85 22.35 -70.06
N ASN A 106 -9.24 23.41 -69.51
CA ASN A 106 -9.39 24.88 -69.70
C ASN A 106 -10.52 25.47 -68.82
N ASP A 107 -10.36 26.63 -68.16
CA ASP A 107 -9.39 27.73 -68.39
C ASP A 107 -8.61 28.24 -67.16
N GLU A 108 -7.55 29.00 -67.46
CA GLU A 108 -6.76 29.90 -66.60
C GLU A 108 -7.53 31.23 -66.32
N PRO A 109 -7.09 32.25 -65.52
CA PRO A 109 -5.75 32.90 -65.48
C PRO A 109 -5.22 33.19 -64.03
N SER A 110 -4.08 33.83 -63.72
CA SER A 110 -2.75 34.12 -64.34
C SER A 110 -1.92 34.91 -63.27
N ALA A 111 -0.62 35.25 -63.35
CA ALA A 111 0.47 34.90 -64.26
C ALA A 111 1.87 35.24 -63.66
N SER A 112 2.86 34.37 -63.93
CA SER A 112 4.27 34.76 -64.21
C SER A 112 5.16 35.27 -63.03
N ASN A 113 6.51 35.30 -63.10
CA ASN A 113 7.48 34.94 -64.16
C ASN A 113 8.92 34.79 -63.59
N LYS A 114 9.77 33.90 -64.16
CA LYS A 114 11.27 34.01 -64.27
C LYS A 114 12.12 34.02 -62.96
N ARG A 115 13.42 33.65 -62.94
CA ARG A 115 14.30 32.78 -63.77
C ARG A 115 15.66 32.55 -63.04
N LEU A 116 16.46 31.59 -63.53
CA LEU A 116 17.95 31.52 -63.48
C LEU A 116 18.70 31.07 -62.18
N ARG A 117 19.75 30.25 -62.41
CA ARG A 117 21.00 30.08 -61.61
C ARG A 117 22.02 31.18 -62.07
N PRO A 118 23.27 31.42 -61.53
CA PRO A 118 24.20 30.43 -60.95
C PRO A 118 25.36 30.89 -59.98
N ILE A 119 26.26 29.94 -59.64
CA ILE A 119 27.76 30.04 -59.58
C ILE A 119 28.50 30.91 -58.52
N ASP A 120 29.34 30.21 -57.75
CA ASP A 120 30.73 30.44 -57.29
C ASP A 120 31.23 31.60 -56.38
N GLN A 121 32.29 31.23 -55.61
CA GLN A 121 33.52 31.97 -55.24
C GLN A 121 33.36 33.42 -54.68
N THR A 122 33.82 33.79 -53.49
CA THR A 122 35.08 33.53 -52.73
C THR A 122 34.80 33.74 -51.21
N GLY A 123 35.68 33.59 -50.22
CA GLY A 123 37.13 33.35 -50.10
C GLY A 123 37.76 34.35 -49.11
N ALA A 124 38.75 33.89 -48.32
CA ALA A 124 39.38 34.57 -47.17
C ALA A 124 38.47 34.78 -45.91
N GLY A 125 39.02 34.68 -44.69
CA GLY A 125 40.35 34.16 -44.35
C GLY A 125 40.82 34.49 -42.92
N SER A 126 41.80 33.71 -42.45
CA SER A 126 42.54 33.86 -41.17
C SER A 126 41.73 33.58 -39.88
N SER A 127 42.27 32.98 -38.81
CA SER A 127 43.64 32.48 -38.59
C SER A 127 43.73 31.34 -37.56
N ARG A 128 44.50 30.29 -37.93
CA ARG A 128 45.57 29.65 -37.14
C ARG A 128 45.27 28.93 -35.80
N GLU A 129 45.75 27.68 -35.77
CA GLU A 129 46.69 27.09 -34.78
C GLU A 129 46.29 27.05 -33.28
N SER A 130 46.50 25.97 -32.52
CA SER A 130 47.41 24.82 -32.72
C SER A 130 46.89 23.50 -32.13
N THR A 131 47.60 22.41 -32.46
CA THR A 131 47.38 21.01 -32.06
C THR A 131 47.82 20.69 -30.60
N PRO A 132 47.47 19.51 -30.05
CA PRO A 132 47.58 19.20 -28.62
C PRO A 132 48.96 18.67 -28.20
N PRO A 133 49.10 18.18 -26.96
CA PRO A 133 49.16 16.73 -26.77
C PRO A 133 48.16 16.28 -25.64
N GLN A 134 47.82 15.00 -25.38
CA GLN A 134 48.65 13.79 -25.21
C GLN A 134 49.73 13.98 -24.11
N SER A 135 50.11 13.00 -23.30
CA SER A 135 49.58 11.66 -23.01
C SER A 135 50.35 11.11 -21.79
N GLU A 136 49.87 10.03 -21.15
CA GLU A 136 50.68 9.15 -20.27
C GLU A 136 51.14 9.79 -18.91
N ARG A 137 51.50 9.05 -17.84
CA ARG A 137 51.57 7.59 -17.60
C ARG A 137 51.46 7.24 -16.09
N GLN A 138 50.93 6.04 -15.81
CA GLN A 138 51.26 5.09 -14.73
C GLN A 138 51.82 5.58 -13.36
N LYS A 139 51.23 5.07 -12.26
CA LYS A 139 51.90 4.04 -11.44
C LYS A 139 50.99 3.23 -10.49
N GLU A 140 51.03 1.92 -10.69
CA GLU A 140 51.28 0.83 -9.73
C GLU A 140 50.83 0.97 -8.25
N LEU A 141 50.00 0.01 -7.80
CA LEU A 141 50.20 -0.75 -6.55
C LEU A 141 49.45 -2.10 -6.63
N GLN A 142 49.81 -3.05 -5.76
CA GLN A 142 49.49 -4.49 -5.88
C GLN A 142 48.29 -4.91 -5.01
N VAL A 143 47.74 -6.10 -5.30
CA VAL A 143 46.83 -6.87 -4.44
C VAL A 143 47.34 -8.31 -4.40
N GLU A 144 47.28 -8.94 -3.23
CA GLU A 144 47.81 -10.29 -2.95
C GLU A 144 46.76 -11.39 -3.19
N GLU A 145 47.22 -12.62 -3.41
CA GLU A 145 46.38 -13.81 -3.61
C GLU A 145 46.11 -14.54 -2.27
N PRO A 146 44.87 -15.03 -2.01
CA PRO A 146 44.62 -16.08 -1.03
C PRO A 146 44.84 -17.48 -1.62
N ALA A 147 45.12 -18.46 -0.77
CA ALA A 147 45.64 -19.78 -1.15
C ALA A 147 44.59 -20.77 -1.70
N GLU A 148 45.10 -21.81 -2.37
CA GLU A 148 44.36 -22.99 -2.84
C GLU A 148 43.86 -23.85 -1.66
N GLU A 149 42.65 -24.41 -1.79
CA GLU A 149 42.10 -25.45 -0.91
C GLU A 149 41.76 -26.67 -1.79
N GLN A 150 42.20 -27.87 -1.38
CA GLN A 150 42.14 -29.08 -2.22
C GLN A 150 40.89 -29.91 -1.93
N ASP A 151 39.90 -29.83 -2.84
CA ASP A 151 38.83 -30.82 -2.93
C ASP A 151 39.39 -32.23 -3.23
N ARG A 152 38.68 -33.26 -2.75
CA ARG A 152 39.04 -34.67 -3.00
C ARG A 152 37.95 -35.37 -3.81
N GLU A 153 38.37 -36.13 -4.81
CA GLU A 153 37.50 -37.07 -5.53
C GLU A 153 37.06 -38.23 -4.60
N PRO A 154 35.80 -38.71 -4.70
CA PRO A 154 35.38 -39.96 -4.08
C PRO A 154 36.02 -41.17 -4.78
N ASP A 155 36.46 -42.19 -4.04
CA ASP A 155 37.13 -43.36 -4.63
C ASP A 155 36.11 -44.32 -5.28
N VAL A 156 36.23 -44.51 -6.60
CA VAL A 156 35.37 -45.39 -7.41
C VAL A 156 35.39 -46.84 -6.91
N GLN A 157 36.45 -47.29 -6.21
CA GLN A 157 36.51 -48.63 -5.63
C GLN A 157 35.49 -48.83 -4.49
N GLU A 158 35.16 -47.78 -3.74
CA GLU A 158 34.20 -47.83 -2.63
C GLU A 158 32.76 -48.03 -3.16
N ILE A 159 32.42 -47.36 -4.26
CA ILE A 159 31.13 -47.55 -4.97
C ILE A 159 31.00 -48.98 -5.51
N GLN A 160 32.08 -49.58 -6.02
CA GLN A 160 32.05 -50.95 -6.52
C GLN A 160 31.93 -51.98 -5.38
N GLN A 161 32.65 -51.83 -4.27
CA GLN A 161 32.49 -52.71 -3.11
C GLN A 161 31.10 -52.63 -2.48
N LEU A 162 30.50 -51.42 -2.45
CA LEU A 162 29.12 -51.25 -1.99
C LEU A 162 28.07 -51.92 -2.90
N ALA A 163 28.39 -52.29 -4.13
CA ALA A 163 27.46 -52.90 -5.08
C ALA A 163 27.53 -54.44 -5.19
N GLU A 164 28.62 -55.09 -4.74
CA GLU A 164 28.86 -56.52 -5.02
C GLU A 164 28.55 -57.50 -3.88
N GLU A 165 28.41 -57.05 -2.63
CA GLU A 165 28.13 -57.95 -1.49
C GLU A 165 26.63 -58.30 -1.38
N GLN A 166 26.30 -59.59 -1.57
CA GLN A 166 24.96 -60.14 -1.37
C GLN A 166 24.83 -60.79 0.01
N ASP A 167 24.10 -60.15 0.93
CA ASP A 167 23.65 -60.75 2.19
C ASP A 167 22.19 -60.34 2.52
N SER A 168 21.47 -61.16 3.29
CA SER A 168 20.03 -61.34 3.11
C SER A 168 19.09 -60.72 4.16
N GLU A 169 19.31 -59.48 4.62
CA GLU A 169 18.42 -58.79 5.57
C GLU A 169 17.86 -57.44 5.05
N PRO A 170 16.54 -57.17 5.14
CA PRO A 170 15.92 -56.02 4.46
C PRO A 170 16.38 -54.64 4.95
N ASP A 171 16.55 -54.47 6.26
CA ASP A 171 16.80 -53.16 6.86
C ASP A 171 18.20 -52.62 6.53
N VAL A 172 19.14 -53.50 6.15
CA VAL A 172 20.46 -53.13 5.64
C VAL A 172 20.40 -52.69 4.18
N GLN A 173 19.48 -53.28 3.38
CA GLN A 173 19.28 -52.94 1.97
C GLN A 173 18.88 -51.46 1.81
N GLU A 174 17.92 -50.96 2.60
CA GLU A 174 17.41 -49.58 2.47
C GLU A 174 18.47 -48.53 2.84
N ILE A 175 19.30 -48.80 3.85
CA ILE A 175 20.43 -47.92 4.21
C ILE A 175 21.50 -47.92 3.11
N ARG A 176 21.81 -49.10 2.55
CA ARG A 176 22.79 -49.26 1.47
C ARG A 176 22.31 -48.59 0.18
N ASP A 177 21.02 -48.71 -0.14
CA ASP A 177 20.39 -48.05 -1.29
C ASP A 177 20.37 -46.51 -1.12
N GLN A 178 20.17 -45.99 0.10
CA GLN A 178 20.30 -44.55 0.38
C GLN A 178 21.74 -44.06 0.23
N GLN A 179 22.72 -44.74 0.83
CA GLN A 179 24.15 -44.36 0.70
C GLN A 179 24.65 -44.47 -0.75
N LEU A 180 24.23 -45.52 -1.47
CA LEU A 180 24.53 -45.68 -2.89
C LEU A 180 23.82 -44.62 -3.74
N ALA A 181 22.59 -44.23 -3.43
CA ALA A 181 21.90 -43.15 -4.12
C ALA A 181 22.57 -41.78 -3.88
N GLU A 182 23.09 -41.53 -2.68
CA GLU A 182 23.78 -40.28 -2.32
C GLU A 182 25.18 -40.22 -2.98
N LEU A 183 25.95 -41.31 -2.95
CA LEU A 183 27.19 -41.45 -3.73
C LEU A 183 26.95 -41.34 -5.23
N LEU A 184 25.91 -41.98 -5.78
CA LEU A 184 25.52 -41.84 -7.18
C LEU A 184 24.88 -40.48 -7.50
N HIS A 185 24.56 -39.64 -6.52
CA HIS A 185 24.14 -38.26 -6.75
C HIS A 185 25.37 -37.34 -6.77
N GLN A 186 26.28 -37.48 -5.81
CA GLN A 186 27.57 -36.77 -5.80
C GLN A 186 28.40 -37.12 -7.04
N HIS A 187 28.54 -38.40 -7.38
CA HIS A 187 29.23 -38.83 -8.60
C HIS A 187 28.52 -38.35 -9.88
N ARG A 188 27.19 -38.12 -9.87
CA ARG A 188 26.49 -37.45 -10.98
C ARG A 188 26.80 -35.96 -11.06
N GLN A 189 26.87 -35.25 -9.94
CA GLN A 189 27.29 -33.84 -9.94
C GLN A 189 28.75 -33.69 -10.39
N VAL A 190 29.62 -34.61 -9.97
CA VAL A 190 31.00 -34.71 -10.47
C VAL A 190 30.99 -35.03 -11.97
N ILE A 191 30.23 -36.02 -12.44
CA ILE A 191 30.12 -36.33 -13.88
C ILE A 191 29.53 -35.18 -14.68
N GLU A 192 28.56 -34.41 -14.18
CA GLU A 192 28.03 -33.22 -14.87
C GLU A 192 29.05 -32.07 -14.90
N ALA A 193 29.85 -31.91 -13.84
CA ALA A 193 30.97 -30.95 -13.80
C ALA A 193 32.15 -31.40 -14.69
N GLU A 194 32.47 -32.70 -14.71
CA GLU A 194 33.46 -33.33 -15.57
C GLU A 194 33.02 -33.36 -17.02
N ASP A 195 31.73 -33.51 -17.34
CA ASP A 195 31.20 -33.42 -18.71
C ASP A 195 31.20 -31.94 -19.17
N LEU A 196 30.95 -30.98 -18.27
CA LEU A 196 31.22 -29.56 -18.55
C LEU A 196 32.72 -29.25 -18.70
N PHE A 197 33.59 -29.92 -17.96
CA PHE A 197 35.05 -29.75 -18.04
C PHE A 197 35.66 -30.47 -19.25
N HIS A 198 35.16 -31.65 -19.60
CA HIS A 198 35.53 -32.42 -20.79
C HIS A 198 34.96 -31.79 -22.04
N ARG A 199 33.71 -31.31 -22.10
CA ARG A 199 33.24 -30.49 -23.23
C ARG A 199 34.07 -29.22 -23.39
N ARG A 200 34.52 -28.60 -22.28
CA ARG A 200 35.51 -27.49 -22.33
C ARG A 200 36.89 -27.94 -22.83
N GLN A 201 37.38 -29.10 -22.41
CA GLN A 201 38.66 -29.65 -22.88
C GLN A 201 38.59 -30.13 -24.33
N ASP A 202 37.51 -30.75 -24.79
CA ASP A 202 37.34 -31.30 -26.14
C ASP A 202 37.33 -30.19 -27.18
N ILE A 203 36.68 -29.06 -26.88
CA ILE A 203 36.79 -27.81 -27.65
C ILE A 203 38.26 -27.32 -27.75
N TYR A 204 39.13 -27.69 -26.80
CA TYR A 204 40.55 -27.36 -26.77
C TYR A 204 41.50 -28.50 -27.23
N ASN A 205 41.05 -29.76 -27.28
CA ASN A 205 41.87 -30.97 -27.45
C ASN A 205 41.51 -31.82 -28.67
N ILE A 206 40.76 -31.29 -29.66
CA ILE A 206 40.64 -31.94 -30.97
C ILE A 206 42.03 -32.00 -31.65
N ARG A 207 42.77 -33.08 -31.38
CA ARG A 207 43.90 -33.50 -32.21
C ARG A 207 43.36 -34.07 -33.51
N LEU A 208 43.15 -33.19 -34.49
CA LEU A 208 43.09 -33.62 -35.88
C LEU A 208 44.41 -34.32 -36.22
N HIS A 209 44.30 -35.49 -36.85
CA HIS A 209 45.47 -36.16 -37.42
C HIS A 209 46.14 -35.27 -38.48
N ASP A 210 47.41 -35.57 -38.79
CA ASP A 210 48.24 -34.85 -39.77
C ASP A 210 48.55 -33.38 -39.45
N GLY A 211 48.63 -33.03 -38.16
CA GLY A 211 49.50 -31.95 -37.68
C GLY A 211 48.90 -30.54 -37.63
N PHE A 212 47.57 -30.41 -37.68
CA PHE A 212 46.89 -29.15 -37.37
C PHE A 212 46.73 -28.96 -35.85
N THR A 213 47.00 -27.74 -35.36
CA THR A 213 46.78 -27.33 -33.97
C THR A 213 45.58 -26.38 -33.86
N VAL A 214 45.01 -26.25 -32.66
CA VAL A 214 43.96 -25.26 -32.37
C VAL A 214 44.44 -23.84 -32.66
N ASP A 215 45.72 -23.53 -32.41
CA ASP A 215 46.31 -22.24 -32.80
C ASP A 215 46.29 -21.99 -34.32
N ASN A 216 46.47 -23.02 -35.15
CA ASN A 216 46.35 -22.89 -36.61
C ASN A 216 44.90 -22.61 -37.00
N LEU A 217 43.92 -23.29 -36.38
CA LEU A 217 42.50 -23.04 -36.63
C LEU A 217 42.08 -21.63 -36.18
N LEU A 218 42.53 -21.19 -35.00
CA LEU A 218 42.30 -19.84 -34.48
C LEU A 218 43.04 -18.78 -35.33
N ALA A 219 44.21 -19.09 -35.89
CA ALA A 219 44.90 -18.22 -36.83
C ALA A 219 44.18 -18.14 -38.18
N GLU A 220 43.62 -19.24 -38.70
CA GLU A 220 42.76 -19.20 -39.89
C GLU A 220 41.48 -18.41 -39.61
N LEU A 221 40.78 -18.65 -38.49
CA LEU A 221 39.57 -17.90 -38.10
C LEU A 221 39.85 -16.41 -37.89
N ARG A 222 40.97 -16.03 -37.27
CA ARG A 222 41.40 -14.62 -37.15
C ARG A 222 41.76 -14.02 -38.51
N ASN A 223 42.39 -14.78 -39.41
CA ASN A 223 42.63 -14.35 -40.79
C ASN A 223 41.33 -14.20 -41.59
N ILE A 224 40.34 -15.09 -41.40
CA ILE A 224 39.01 -15.00 -41.98
C ILE A 224 38.31 -13.74 -41.46
N TYR A 225 38.28 -13.49 -40.14
CA TYR A 225 37.73 -12.27 -39.55
C TYR A 225 38.40 -10.99 -40.11
N ASN A 226 39.73 -10.99 -40.25
CA ASN A 226 40.45 -9.85 -40.83
C ASN A 226 40.14 -9.65 -42.33
N ARG A 227 39.95 -10.72 -43.11
CA ARG A 227 39.48 -10.66 -44.51
C ARG A 227 38.03 -10.19 -44.60
N GLN A 228 37.14 -10.70 -43.75
CA GLN A 228 35.73 -10.28 -43.65
C GLN A 228 35.61 -8.80 -43.30
N ARG A 229 36.33 -8.33 -42.27
CA ARG A 229 36.42 -6.92 -41.85
C ARG A 229 36.96 -6.01 -42.94
N SER A 230 37.75 -6.55 -43.88
CA SER A 230 38.25 -5.83 -45.05
C SER A 230 37.22 -5.82 -46.19
N ALA A 231 36.59 -6.96 -46.50
CA ALA A 231 35.55 -7.09 -47.53
C ALA A 231 34.28 -6.28 -47.19
N PHE A 232 33.86 -6.26 -45.92
CA PHE A 232 32.74 -5.46 -45.44
C PHE A 232 33.02 -3.95 -45.50
N LYS A 233 34.29 -3.54 -45.53
CA LYS A 233 34.72 -2.15 -45.83
C LYS A 233 34.87 -1.86 -47.32
N ALA A 234 34.97 -2.90 -48.17
CA ALA A 234 35.11 -2.77 -49.62
C ALA A 234 33.78 -2.87 -50.38
N GLY A 235 32.74 -3.46 -49.78
CA GLY A 235 31.39 -3.52 -50.34
C GLY A 235 31.11 -4.72 -51.26
N GLU A 236 31.89 -5.81 -51.16
CA GLU A 236 31.63 -7.03 -51.94
C GLU A 236 30.44 -7.83 -51.37
N GLY A 237 29.63 -8.41 -52.27
CA GLY A 237 28.29 -8.91 -51.94
C GLY A 237 28.21 -10.24 -51.17
N GLU A 238 27.18 -10.35 -50.33
CA GLU A 238 26.91 -11.41 -49.33
C GLU A 238 27.01 -12.86 -49.84
N SER A 239 26.81 -13.09 -51.14
CA SER A 239 26.91 -14.43 -51.76
C SER A 239 28.28 -15.10 -51.61
N SER A 240 29.34 -14.38 -51.23
CA SER A 240 30.64 -14.96 -50.89
C SER A 240 30.68 -15.53 -49.47
N LEU A 241 30.06 -14.84 -48.50
CA LEU A 241 29.98 -15.26 -47.10
C LEU A 241 29.12 -16.50 -46.92
N GLU A 242 27.95 -16.57 -47.58
CA GLU A 242 27.09 -17.75 -47.54
C GLU A 242 27.79 -18.99 -48.12
N ARG A 243 28.53 -18.82 -49.23
CA ARG A 243 29.33 -19.90 -49.83
C ARG A 243 30.49 -20.32 -48.94
N ALA A 244 31.18 -19.38 -48.28
CA ALA A 244 32.23 -19.71 -47.33
C ALA A 244 31.68 -20.48 -46.11
N ALA A 245 30.63 -19.98 -45.47
CA ALA A 245 29.99 -20.64 -44.33
C ALA A 245 29.48 -22.04 -44.68
N LYS A 246 28.83 -22.21 -45.84
CA LYS A 246 28.41 -23.53 -46.33
C LYS A 246 29.61 -24.43 -46.62
N ALA A 247 30.68 -23.93 -47.25
CA ALA A 247 31.89 -24.73 -47.50
C ALA A 247 32.57 -25.19 -46.20
N TYR A 248 32.59 -24.35 -45.15
CA TYR A 248 33.13 -24.74 -43.84
C TYR A 248 32.20 -25.69 -43.07
N PHE A 249 30.88 -25.56 -43.18
CA PHE A 249 29.94 -26.53 -42.58
C PHE A 249 30.01 -27.89 -43.28
N GLU A 250 30.02 -27.91 -44.61
CA GLU A 250 30.25 -29.13 -45.41
C GLU A 250 31.59 -29.79 -45.05
N ARG A 251 32.65 -28.98 -44.89
CA ARG A 251 33.97 -29.46 -44.48
C ARG A 251 33.98 -30.00 -43.05
N TYR A 252 33.33 -29.32 -42.10
CA TYR A 252 33.18 -29.78 -40.72
C TYR A 252 32.47 -31.14 -40.67
N ILE A 253 31.32 -31.28 -41.34
CA ILE A 253 30.56 -32.53 -41.41
C ILE A 253 31.39 -33.67 -42.03
N VAL A 254 32.22 -33.39 -43.03
CA VAL A 254 33.13 -34.38 -43.63
C VAL A 254 34.32 -34.72 -42.71
N GLU A 255 34.86 -33.76 -41.96
CA GLU A 255 36.03 -33.95 -41.09
C GLU A 255 35.66 -34.54 -39.71
N THR A 256 34.44 -34.31 -39.18
CA THR A 256 33.95 -34.92 -37.92
C THR A 256 33.13 -36.19 -38.11
N SER A 257 32.70 -36.50 -39.33
CA SER A 257 31.86 -37.67 -39.67
C SER A 257 30.49 -37.73 -38.98
N GLN A 258 30.00 -36.63 -38.41
CA GLN A 258 28.62 -36.52 -37.89
C GLN A 258 27.60 -36.48 -39.04
N ALA A 259 26.37 -36.97 -38.83
CA ALA A 259 25.31 -36.68 -39.80
C ALA A 259 24.92 -35.20 -39.71
N ARG A 260 24.40 -34.63 -40.81
CA ARG A 260 23.87 -33.25 -40.80
C ARG A 260 22.66 -33.10 -39.86
N GLU A 261 22.00 -34.22 -39.56
CA GLU A 261 20.90 -34.34 -38.62
C GLU A 261 21.34 -34.20 -37.15
N ASP A 262 22.60 -34.55 -36.84
CA ASP A 262 23.13 -34.57 -35.46
C ASP A 262 23.70 -33.22 -35.00
N PHE A 263 23.75 -32.21 -35.89
CA PHE A 263 24.27 -30.89 -35.57
C PHE A 263 23.28 -30.11 -34.70
N CYS A 264 23.41 -30.24 -33.38
CA CYS A 264 22.49 -29.72 -32.37
C CYS A 264 22.36 -28.18 -32.32
N GLY A 265 23.25 -27.44 -33.00
CA GLY A 265 23.24 -25.98 -33.02
C GLY A 265 23.85 -25.38 -31.76
N VAL A 266 23.21 -24.33 -31.22
CA VAL A 266 23.61 -23.61 -29.99
C VAL A 266 22.34 -23.16 -29.28
N ASP A 267 22.24 -23.37 -27.96
CA ASP A 267 21.08 -22.96 -27.16
C ASP A 267 21.17 -21.50 -26.65
N LEU A 268 20.08 -21.02 -26.03
CA LEU A 268 19.93 -19.62 -25.61
C LEU A 268 20.83 -19.23 -24.41
N THR A 269 21.32 -20.20 -23.65
CA THR A 269 22.28 -20.06 -22.55
C THR A 269 23.72 -20.10 -23.08
N GLU A 270 24.03 -21.03 -23.99
CA GLU A 270 25.33 -21.20 -24.65
C GLU A 270 25.75 -19.97 -25.47
N LEU A 271 24.79 -19.11 -25.89
CA LEU A 271 25.08 -17.82 -26.51
C LEU A 271 26.11 -16.96 -25.74
N ILE A 272 26.27 -17.13 -24.42
CA ILE A 272 27.32 -16.42 -23.65
C ILE A 272 28.73 -16.85 -24.12
N LEU A 273 28.93 -18.12 -24.43
CA LEU A 273 30.20 -18.66 -24.93
C LEU A 273 30.47 -18.14 -26.36
N VAL A 274 29.43 -18.04 -27.20
CA VAL A 274 29.53 -17.46 -28.55
C VAL A 274 29.90 -15.97 -28.49
N GLU A 275 29.32 -15.22 -27.55
CA GLU A 275 29.64 -13.80 -27.33
C GLU A 275 31.12 -13.59 -26.97
N GLU A 276 31.69 -14.45 -26.13
CA GLU A 276 33.10 -14.39 -25.76
C GLU A 276 34.02 -14.84 -26.90
N LEU A 277 33.76 -16.02 -27.48
CA LEU A 277 34.59 -16.65 -28.52
C LEU A 277 34.75 -15.77 -29.76
N PHE A 278 33.68 -15.09 -30.20
CA PHE A 278 33.70 -14.21 -31.36
C PHE A 278 33.81 -12.72 -31.01
N SER A 279 33.87 -12.38 -29.71
CA SER A 279 33.90 -10.99 -29.22
C SER A 279 32.78 -10.14 -29.84
N VAL A 280 31.54 -10.60 -29.65
CA VAL A 280 30.30 -10.04 -30.20
C VAL A 280 29.22 -10.00 -29.11
N SER A 281 28.29 -9.06 -29.16
CA SER A 281 27.19 -8.95 -28.17
C SER A 281 25.86 -9.33 -28.81
N ILE A 282 25.29 -10.47 -28.43
CA ILE A 282 24.12 -11.07 -29.08
C ILE A 282 22.83 -10.65 -28.36
N TYR A 283 21.98 -9.92 -29.08
CA TYR A 283 20.66 -9.52 -28.63
C TYR A 283 19.61 -10.39 -29.32
N VAL A 284 18.85 -11.15 -28.53
CA VAL A 284 17.77 -11.99 -29.03
C VAL A 284 16.45 -11.22 -28.93
N TYR A 285 15.66 -11.25 -30.00
CA TYR A 285 14.30 -10.75 -30.09
C TYR A 285 13.36 -11.85 -30.58
N SER A 286 12.07 -11.64 -30.46
CA SER A 286 11.01 -12.44 -31.11
C SER A 286 9.90 -11.50 -31.57
N LEU A 287 8.97 -12.01 -32.37
CA LEU A 287 7.73 -11.32 -32.72
C LEU A 287 6.58 -11.92 -31.90
N ASP A 288 5.69 -11.07 -31.39
CA ASP A 288 4.46 -11.50 -30.74
C ASP A 288 3.32 -11.79 -31.73
N GLU A 289 2.13 -12.13 -31.23
CA GLU A 289 0.92 -12.35 -32.05
C GLU A 289 0.40 -11.09 -32.77
N HIS A 290 1.10 -9.96 -32.64
CA HIS A 290 0.81 -8.67 -33.28
C HIS A 290 2.01 -8.15 -34.11
N ASN A 291 3.03 -8.99 -34.36
CA ASN A 291 4.28 -8.66 -35.04
C ASN A 291 5.14 -7.57 -34.36
N GLN A 292 4.97 -7.34 -33.05
CA GLN A 292 5.79 -6.40 -32.29
C GLN A 292 7.13 -7.05 -31.90
N ALA A 293 8.22 -6.32 -32.05
CA ALA A 293 9.56 -6.78 -31.68
C ALA A 293 9.75 -6.74 -30.16
N VAL A 294 9.60 -7.92 -29.54
CA VAL A 294 9.81 -8.14 -28.11
C VAL A 294 11.24 -8.67 -27.90
N CYS A 295 12.02 -8.02 -27.05
CA CYS A 295 13.34 -8.54 -26.66
C CYS A 295 13.18 -9.86 -25.89
N ILE A 296 14.09 -10.82 -26.06
CA ILE A 296 14.14 -12.07 -25.30
C ILE A 296 15.36 -12.07 -24.36
N ARG A 297 16.57 -11.90 -24.91
CA ARG A 297 17.86 -11.92 -24.20
C ARG A 297 18.72 -10.72 -24.62
N ARG A 298 19.57 -10.22 -23.73
CA ARG A 298 20.60 -9.22 -24.03
C ARG A 298 21.97 -9.75 -23.68
N SER A 299 22.98 -9.33 -24.42
CA SER A 299 24.36 -9.45 -23.99
C SER A 299 24.59 -8.66 -22.70
N VAL A 300 25.41 -9.23 -21.81
CA VAL A 300 26.02 -8.53 -20.66
C VAL A 300 27.47 -8.10 -20.95
N LYS A 301 28.00 -8.41 -22.14
CA LYS A 301 29.36 -8.10 -22.58
C LYS A 301 29.38 -6.77 -23.35
N GLN A 302 30.53 -6.10 -23.42
CA GLN A 302 30.69 -4.81 -24.11
C GLN A 302 31.37 -4.97 -25.48
N PHE A 303 30.76 -5.79 -26.34
CA PHE A 303 31.26 -6.08 -27.69
C PHE A 303 30.34 -5.45 -28.78
N PRO A 304 30.75 -5.42 -30.05
CA PRO A 304 29.89 -4.98 -31.16
C PRO A 304 28.60 -5.81 -31.23
N SER A 305 27.45 -5.13 -31.38
CA SER A 305 26.13 -5.77 -31.32
C SER A 305 25.78 -6.60 -32.56
N MET A 306 25.25 -7.81 -32.33
CA MET A 306 24.55 -8.65 -33.30
C MET A 306 23.10 -8.83 -32.85
N TYR A 307 22.15 -8.80 -33.78
CA TYR A 307 20.72 -8.99 -33.51
C TYR A 307 20.24 -10.30 -34.12
N ILE A 308 19.57 -11.15 -33.34
CA ILE A 308 18.99 -12.40 -33.83
C ILE A 308 17.53 -12.52 -33.38
N ASN A 309 16.70 -13.10 -34.24
CA ASN A 309 15.31 -13.44 -33.98
C ASN A 309 15.24 -14.90 -33.51
N LEU A 310 14.50 -15.16 -32.44
CA LEU A 310 14.06 -16.47 -32.00
C LEU A 310 12.63 -16.69 -32.49
N TYR A 311 12.45 -17.64 -33.39
CA TYR A 311 11.15 -18.11 -33.87
C TYR A 311 11.03 -19.61 -33.59
N GLU A 312 10.02 -19.99 -32.84
CA GLU A 312 9.88 -21.34 -32.25
C GLU A 312 11.19 -21.77 -31.57
N ASN A 313 11.91 -22.76 -32.12
CA ASN A 313 13.18 -23.28 -31.59
C ASN A 313 14.41 -22.86 -32.42
N HIS A 314 14.28 -21.90 -33.35
CA HIS A 314 15.36 -21.49 -34.25
C HIS A 314 15.77 -20.03 -34.12
N PHE A 315 17.09 -19.80 -34.20
CA PHE A 315 17.68 -18.47 -34.36
C PHE A 315 17.85 -18.10 -35.85
N SER A 316 17.49 -16.86 -36.20
CA SER A 316 17.74 -16.27 -37.53
C SER A 316 18.35 -14.86 -37.40
N PHE A 317 19.42 -14.56 -38.13
CA PHE A 317 20.09 -13.26 -38.05
C PHE A 317 19.22 -12.10 -38.57
N ILE A 318 19.09 -11.03 -37.77
CA ILE A 318 18.36 -9.82 -38.14
C ILE A 318 19.33 -8.85 -38.82
N LYS A 319 19.37 -8.89 -40.15
CA LYS A 319 20.26 -8.10 -41.01
C LYS A 319 20.07 -6.58 -40.89
N ASP A 320 18.82 -6.12 -40.81
CA ASP A 320 18.47 -4.73 -40.50
C ASP A 320 17.43 -4.75 -39.37
N PHE A 321 17.86 -4.30 -38.19
CA PHE A 321 17.02 -4.27 -37.00
C PHE A 321 15.95 -3.16 -37.05
N GLN A 322 16.06 -2.18 -37.95
CA GLN A 322 15.00 -1.19 -38.19
C GLN A 322 13.89 -1.74 -39.11
N SER A 323 14.21 -2.66 -40.03
CA SER A 323 13.21 -3.29 -40.90
C SER A 323 12.51 -4.52 -40.28
N TYR A 324 12.85 -4.88 -39.04
CA TYR A 324 12.43 -6.13 -38.40
C TYR A 324 10.99 -6.09 -37.85
N SER A 325 10.53 -4.91 -37.44
CA SER A 325 9.14 -4.64 -37.03
C SER A 325 8.89 -3.14 -37.11
N ASP A 326 7.62 -2.73 -37.28
CA ASP A 326 7.21 -1.33 -37.16
C ASP A 326 7.05 -0.88 -35.70
N CYS A 327 7.08 -1.80 -34.72
CA CYS A 327 6.81 -1.54 -33.30
C CYS A 327 7.74 -2.34 -32.38
N PHE A 328 8.49 -1.65 -31.52
CA PHE A 328 9.47 -2.23 -30.60
C PHE A 328 9.06 -1.98 -29.14
N VAL A 329 9.00 -3.03 -28.31
CA VAL A 329 8.43 -2.97 -26.96
C VAL A 329 9.51 -2.93 -25.86
N CYS A 330 9.38 -2.00 -24.92
CA CYS A 330 10.27 -1.88 -23.77
C CYS A 330 9.94 -2.87 -22.64
N LYS A 331 10.84 -3.83 -22.38
CA LYS A 331 10.70 -4.85 -21.32
C LYS A 331 10.44 -4.32 -19.88
N LYS A 332 10.68 -3.03 -19.63
CA LYS A 332 10.63 -2.44 -18.29
C LYS A 332 9.28 -1.76 -17.97
N CYS A 333 8.50 -1.40 -18.99
CA CYS A 333 7.33 -0.53 -18.88
C CYS A 333 6.29 -0.74 -19.99
N ASP A 334 6.50 -1.73 -20.86
CA ASP A 334 5.68 -2.11 -22.02
C ASP A 334 5.43 -0.97 -23.04
N LYS A 335 6.12 0.17 -22.92
CA LYS A 335 6.02 1.28 -23.87
C LYS A 335 6.53 0.87 -25.24
N ILE A 336 5.70 1.15 -26.26
CA ILE A 336 5.96 0.86 -27.67
C ILE A 336 6.70 2.03 -28.33
N PHE A 337 7.66 1.73 -29.19
CA PHE A 337 8.43 2.69 -29.97
C PHE A 337 8.43 2.33 -31.45
N SER A 338 8.21 3.31 -32.33
CA SER A 338 8.24 3.11 -33.79
C SER A 338 9.65 3.05 -34.40
N LYS A 339 10.71 3.18 -33.59
CA LYS A 339 12.13 3.13 -34.04
C LYS A 339 13.05 2.52 -32.98
N PRO A 340 14.00 1.64 -33.35
CA PRO A 340 14.93 1.00 -32.40
C PRO A 340 15.75 1.96 -31.53
N TYR A 341 16.23 3.08 -32.10
CA TYR A 341 17.05 4.03 -31.34
C TYR A 341 16.24 4.73 -30.24
N ALA A 342 14.93 4.89 -30.44
CA ALA A 342 14.04 5.53 -29.46
C ALA A 342 13.81 4.59 -28.28
N LEU A 343 13.58 3.29 -28.55
CA LEU A 343 13.58 2.25 -27.53
C LEU A 343 14.91 2.21 -26.77
N SER A 344 16.05 2.11 -27.46
CA SER A 344 17.37 2.01 -26.82
C SER A 344 17.70 3.22 -25.92
N ARG A 345 17.42 4.44 -26.39
CA ARG A 345 17.58 5.68 -25.60
C ARG A 345 16.65 5.69 -24.37
N HIS A 346 15.41 5.22 -24.55
CA HIS A 346 14.47 5.10 -23.45
C HIS A 346 14.94 4.05 -22.43
N GLU A 347 15.37 2.85 -22.85
CA GLU A 347 15.75 1.77 -21.94
C GLU A 347 16.95 2.10 -21.04
N GLN A 348 17.86 2.95 -21.52
CA GLN A 348 18.97 3.54 -20.74
C GLN A 348 18.49 4.47 -19.62
N THR A 349 17.30 5.08 -19.77
CA THR A 349 16.72 6.09 -18.87
C THR A 349 15.38 5.66 -18.25
N CYS A 350 14.90 4.44 -18.56
CA CYS A 350 13.60 3.94 -18.18
C CYS A 350 13.57 3.60 -16.68
N THR A 351 12.88 4.45 -15.92
CA THR A 351 12.66 4.32 -14.47
C THR A 351 11.19 4.04 -14.17
N THR A 352 10.76 2.78 -14.29
CA THR A 352 9.46 2.31 -13.75
C THR A 352 9.43 2.18 -12.22
N ASN A 353 10.54 2.51 -11.55
CA ASN A 353 10.59 2.58 -10.10
C ASN A 353 10.08 3.94 -9.59
N VAL A 354 8.99 3.87 -8.84
CA VAL A 354 8.63 4.75 -7.71
C VAL A 354 9.91 5.32 -7.08
N ARG A 355 10.11 6.65 -7.14
CA ARG A 355 11.31 7.30 -6.58
C ARG A 355 11.16 7.48 -5.07
N HIS A 356 11.33 6.38 -4.33
CA HIS A 356 11.44 6.40 -2.87
C HIS A 356 12.54 7.38 -2.44
N LYS A 357 12.22 8.31 -1.55
CA LYS A 357 13.18 9.21 -0.88
C LYS A 357 13.33 8.76 0.57
N PHE A 358 14.56 8.66 1.04
CA PHE A 358 14.91 8.17 2.38
C PHE A 358 15.56 9.30 3.19
N PRO A 359 14.76 10.14 3.87
CA PRO A 359 15.19 11.45 4.37
C PRO A 359 16.00 11.41 5.67
N GLY A 360 16.06 10.27 6.36
CA GLY A 360 17.03 10.03 7.42
C GLY A 360 16.87 10.77 8.75
N ARG A 361 15.73 11.42 8.97
CA ARG A 361 15.38 12.22 10.14
C ARG A 361 14.17 11.67 10.88
N VAL A 362 13.80 12.29 11.99
CA VAL A 362 12.54 12.03 12.71
C VAL A 362 11.32 12.21 11.79
N PHE A 363 10.31 11.34 11.96
CA PHE A 363 9.00 11.49 11.36
C PHE A 363 8.24 12.69 11.96
N GLN A 364 7.60 13.48 11.10
CA GLN A 364 6.84 14.66 11.52
C GLN A 364 5.52 14.78 10.77
N ILE A 365 4.51 15.31 11.47
CA ILE A 365 3.27 15.81 10.86
C ILE A 365 3.62 17.10 10.10
N PRO A 366 3.14 17.31 8.86
CA PRO A 366 3.26 18.61 8.19
C PRO A 366 2.54 19.70 8.99
N LYS A 367 3.20 20.85 9.20
CA LYS A 367 2.56 22.01 9.84
C LYS A 367 1.37 22.53 9.02
N THR A 368 0.35 23.03 9.71
CA THR A 368 -0.74 23.79 9.07
C THR A 368 -0.25 25.17 8.62
N VAL A 369 -1.05 25.87 7.79
CA VAL A 369 -0.71 27.26 7.40
C VAL A 369 -0.62 28.18 8.62
N PHE A 370 -1.50 28.02 9.61
CA PHE A 370 -1.46 28.79 10.85
C PHE A 370 -0.22 28.47 11.69
N GLN A 371 0.21 27.21 11.78
CA GLN A 371 1.44 26.85 12.48
C GLN A 371 2.71 27.40 11.79
N GLU A 372 2.71 27.51 10.45
CA GLU A 372 3.79 28.18 9.72
C GLU A 372 3.76 29.72 9.87
N LEU A 373 2.60 30.31 10.19
CA LEU A 373 2.46 31.74 10.52
C LEU A 373 2.83 32.02 11.99
N GLU A 374 2.49 31.13 12.92
CA GLU A 374 2.88 31.16 14.33
C GLU A 374 4.42 31.05 14.48
N ASP A 375 5.09 30.25 13.65
CA ASP A 375 6.56 30.19 13.54
C ASP A 375 7.19 31.56 13.21
N MET A 376 6.46 32.47 12.57
CA MET A 376 6.89 33.84 12.24
C MET A 376 6.56 34.86 13.34
N GLY A 377 5.84 34.44 14.40
CA GLY A 377 5.42 35.28 15.53
C GLY A 377 4.03 35.90 15.39
N LEU A 378 3.22 35.47 14.43
CA LEU A 378 1.81 35.87 14.30
C LEU A 378 0.94 35.09 15.30
N GLN A 379 -0.13 35.71 15.80
CA GLN A 379 -1.05 35.10 16.77
C GLN A 379 -2.47 35.05 16.20
N PHE A 380 -3.19 33.97 16.52
CA PHE A 380 -4.54 33.70 16.04
C PHE A 380 -5.38 33.09 17.17
N ASP A 381 -6.64 33.51 17.28
CA ASP A 381 -7.59 32.86 18.17
C ASP A 381 -7.78 31.38 17.80
N PRO A 382 -8.03 30.46 18.75
CA PRO A 382 -8.10 29.03 18.46
C PRO A 382 -9.17 28.67 17.41
N ALA A 383 -10.32 29.34 17.42
CA ALA A 383 -11.41 29.14 16.46
C ALA A 383 -11.03 29.52 15.02
N ASP A 384 -10.13 30.50 14.86
CA ASP A 384 -9.75 31.06 13.54
C ASP A 384 -8.83 30.13 12.75
N LYS A 385 -8.34 29.07 13.39
CA LYS A 385 -7.43 28.06 12.81
C LYS A 385 -8.19 26.97 12.03
N PHE A 386 -9.52 27.00 12.05
CA PHE A 386 -10.42 26.09 11.36
C PHE A 386 -11.21 26.83 10.27
N PHE A 387 -11.52 26.15 9.16
CA PHE A 387 -12.33 26.71 8.09
C PHE A 387 -13.84 26.58 8.41
N PRO A 388 -14.60 27.68 8.53
CA PRO A 388 -15.96 27.63 9.08
C PRO A 388 -17.06 27.31 8.06
N TYR A 389 -16.80 27.54 6.77
CA TYR A 389 -17.83 27.53 5.73
C TYR A 389 -17.84 26.25 4.89
N PHE A 390 -19.02 25.82 4.46
CA PHE A 390 -19.18 24.73 3.49
C PHE A 390 -20.55 24.80 2.79
N ALA A 391 -20.65 24.10 1.65
CA ALA A 391 -21.94 23.80 1.00
C ALA A 391 -22.23 22.29 1.09
N THR A 392 -23.50 21.93 1.13
CA THR A 392 -24.03 20.57 1.02
C THR A 392 -24.83 20.42 -0.27
N TRP A 393 -24.83 19.24 -0.88
CA TRP A 393 -25.58 18.98 -2.12
C TRP A 393 -25.98 17.51 -2.26
N ASP A 394 -27.06 17.29 -3.01
CA ASP A 394 -27.63 16.00 -3.39
C ASP A 394 -28.27 16.10 -4.79
N ILE A 395 -28.46 14.97 -5.50
CA ILE A 395 -29.15 14.95 -6.80
C ILE A 395 -30.20 13.83 -6.86
N GLU A 396 -31.32 14.12 -7.51
CA GLU A 396 -32.25 13.08 -7.96
C GLU A 396 -32.27 12.90 -9.48
N SER A 397 -32.73 11.74 -9.93
CA SER A 397 -32.53 11.28 -11.32
C SER A 397 -33.67 10.41 -11.85
N PHE A 398 -34.01 10.58 -13.13
CA PHE A 398 -34.99 9.72 -13.81
C PHE A 398 -34.31 8.54 -14.51
N GLN A 399 -35.03 7.41 -14.59
CA GLN A 399 -34.54 6.12 -15.07
C GLN A 399 -35.00 5.83 -16.51
N HIS A 400 -34.25 6.30 -17.50
CA HIS A 400 -34.55 6.06 -18.92
C HIS A 400 -34.33 4.58 -19.30
N ASP A 401 -35.35 3.89 -19.81
CA ASP A 401 -35.26 2.45 -20.14
C ASP A 401 -34.32 2.17 -21.33
N VAL A 402 -33.27 1.37 -21.08
CA VAL A 402 -32.28 0.95 -22.10
C VAL A 402 -32.24 -0.55 -22.36
N ARG A 403 -33.26 -1.31 -21.93
CA ARG A 403 -33.35 -2.79 -22.05
C ARG A 403 -33.18 -3.31 -23.48
N SER A 404 -33.41 -2.46 -24.48
CA SER A 404 -33.17 -2.72 -25.91
C SER A 404 -31.69 -2.85 -26.30
N THR A 405 -30.73 -2.41 -25.46
CA THR A 405 -29.32 -2.23 -25.86
C THR A 405 -28.31 -3.20 -25.20
N SER A 406 -27.80 -4.16 -25.98
CA SER A 406 -26.51 -4.85 -25.72
C SER A 406 -26.35 -5.66 -24.40
N GLY A 407 -27.30 -6.54 -24.12
CA GLY A 407 -27.15 -7.60 -23.09
C GLY A 407 -26.23 -8.75 -23.53
N THR A 408 -25.51 -9.37 -22.60
CA THR A 408 -25.12 -10.80 -22.71
C THR A 408 -25.97 -11.57 -21.69
N ALA A 409 -26.22 -12.86 -21.91
CA ALA A 409 -27.10 -13.65 -21.04
C ALA A 409 -26.85 -13.51 -19.52
N PRO A 410 -25.59 -13.43 -19.01
CA PRO A 410 -25.34 -13.22 -17.57
C PRO A 410 -25.32 -11.75 -17.12
N LEU A 411 -25.38 -10.74 -18.01
CA LEU A 411 -25.33 -9.31 -17.65
C LEU A 411 -26.24 -8.45 -18.55
N GLN A 412 -27.33 -7.98 -17.96
CA GLN A 412 -28.32 -7.06 -18.54
C GLN A 412 -28.18 -5.65 -17.95
N TRP A 413 -28.47 -4.65 -18.78
CA TRP A 413 -28.65 -3.25 -18.40
C TRP A 413 -30.15 -2.94 -18.50
N THR A 414 -30.69 -2.14 -17.58
CA THR A 414 -32.15 -1.88 -17.54
C THR A 414 -32.52 -0.41 -17.65
N ALA A 415 -31.78 0.48 -17.00
CA ALA A 415 -32.01 1.93 -17.09
C ALA A 415 -30.69 2.69 -17.14
N GLU A 416 -30.68 3.82 -17.86
CA GLU A 416 -29.70 4.90 -17.75
C GLU A 416 -30.23 5.96 -16.77
N HIS A 417 -29.35 6.54 -15.97
CA HIS A 417 -29.72 7.53 -14.96
C HIS A 417 -29.36 8.93 -15.47
N VAL A 418 -30.38 9.76 -15.66
CA VAL A 418 -30.26 11.13 -16.18
C VAL A 418 -30.62 12.10 -15.03
N PRO A 419 -29.83 13.15 -14.75
CA PRO A 419 -30.09 14.04 -13.62
C PRO A 419 -31.40 14.81 -13.85
N ALA A 420 -32.24 14.82 -12.82
CA ALA A 420 -33.55 15.46 -12.82
C ALA A 420 -33.54 16.74 -11.98
N SER A 421 -32.89 16.71 -10.82
CA SER A 421 -32.73 17.85 -9.93
C SER A 421 -31.38 17.82 -9.21
N ILE A 422 -30.98 18.98 -8.70
CA ILE A 422 -29.82 19.16 -7.81
C ILE A 422 -30.23 20.13 -6.71
N SER A 423 -30.19 19.71 -5.46
CA SER A 423 -30.39 20.60 -4.30
C SER A 423 -29.07 21.03 -3.67
N VAL A 424 -29.00 22.26 -3.18
CA VAL A 424 -27.83 22.84 -2.49
C VAL A 424 -28.29 23.64 -1.27
N ALA A 425 -27.62 23.46 -0.14
CA ALA A 425 -27.77 24.29 1.06
C ALA A 425 -26.39 24.60 1.68
N SER A 426 -26.20 25.75 2.32
CA SER A 426 -24.89 26.19 2.84
C SER A 426 -25.02 26.84 4.22
N ASN A 427 -23.92 26.91 4.99
CA ASN A 427 -23.83 27.77 6.17
C ASN A 427 -23.15 29.13 5.88
N VAL A 428 -22.91 29.46 4.61
CA VAL A 428 -22.43 30.79 4.18
C VAL A 428 -23.58 31.80 4.27
N PRO A 429 -23.39 32.96 4.93
CA PRO A 429 -24.40 34.00 5.05
C PRO A 429 -25.01 34.43 3.71
N GLY A 430 -26.33 34.45 3.61
CA GLY A 430 -27.12 34.72 2.41
C GLY A 430 -27.46 33.48 1.56
N HIS A 431 -26.96 32.29 1.92
CA HIS A 431 -27.19 31.01 1.21
C HIS A 431 -27.68 29.89 2.16
N GLU A 432 -28.39 30.26 3.24
CA GLU A 432 -28.76 29.36 4.34
C GLU A 432 -29.95 28.43 4.04
N ASN A 433 -30.79 28.77 3.06
CA ASN A 433 -31.99 28.01 2.69
C ASN A 433 -31.69 27.11 1.48
N ALA A 434 -32.29 25.92 1.39
CA ALA A 434 -31.99 25.05 0.25
C ALA A 434 -32.57 25.55 -1.08
N PHE A 435 -31.71 25.62 -2.10
CA PHE A 435 -32.10 25.92 -3.47
C PHE A 435 -32.07 24.64 -4.32
N CYS A 436 -33.16 24.35 -5.03
CA CYS A 436 -33.28 23.18 -5.90
C CYS A 436 -33.35 23.61 -7.38
N PHE A 437 -32.37 23.20 -8.16
CA PHE A 437 -32.43 23.25 -9.62
C PHE A 437 -33.18 22.02 -10.13
N VAL A 438 -34.04 22.16 -11.15
CA VAL A 438 -34.75 21.06 -11.80
C VAL A 438 -34.61 21.17 -13.32
N THR A 439 -34.37 20.05 -14.01
CA THR A 439 -34.20 20.03 -15.46
C THR A 439 -35.51 20.26 -16.23
N ASP A 440 -35.39 20.95 -17.36
CA ASP A 440 -36.41 20.98 -18.43
C ASP A 440 -36.01 20.08 -19.62
N GLY A 441 -35.16 19.08 -19.37
CA GLY A 441 -34.63 18.12 -20.35
C GLY A 441 -33.17 18.37 -20.76
N ASP A 442 -32.61 19.53 -20.40
CA ASP A 442 -31.19 19.83 -20.57
C ASP A 442 -30.40 19.50 -19.29
N SER A 443 -29.45 18.56 -19.40
CA SER A 443 -28.54 18.18 -18.30
C SER A 443 -27.24 18.99 -18.27
N GLU A 444 -26.86 19.68 -19.35
CA GLU A 444 -25.68 20.55 -19.38
C GLU A 444 -26.00 21.92 -18.75
N GLN A 445 -27.20 22.45 -18.99
CA GLN A 445 -27.67 23.67 -18.33
C GLN A 445 -27.86 23.45 -16.83
N LEU A 446 -28.59 22.40 -16.42
CA LEU A 446 -28.81 22.04 -15.01
C LEU A 446 -27.51 22.00 -14.19
N VAL A 447 -26.46 21.38 -14.75
CA VAL A 447 -25.16 21.24 -14.07
C VAL A 447 -24.32 22.52 -14.19
N SER A 448 -24.57 23.36 -15.21
CA SER A 448 -23.95 24.68 -15.32
C SER A 448 -24.45 25.64 -14.25
N ASP A 449 -25.77 25.71 -14.05
CA ASP A 449 -26.41 26.58 -13.06
C ASP A 449 -25.97 26.22 -11.63
N PHE A 450 -25.95 24.91 -11.33
CA PHE A 450 -25.42 24.36 -10.08
C PHE A 450 -23.96 24.77 -9.79
N VAL A 451 -23.08 24.71 -10.79
CA VAL A 451 -21.66 25.08 -10.61
C VAL A 451 -21.48 26.59 -10.47
N GLU A 452 -22.26 27.40 -11.19
CA GLU A 452 -22.24 28.86 -11.04
C GLU A 452 -22.69 29.27 -9.62
N TYR A 453 -23.77 28.69 -9.11
CA TYR A 453 -24.24 28.96 -7.75
C TYR A 453 -23.23 28.52 -6.67
N LEU A 454 -22.55 27.37 -6.85
CA LEU A 454 -21.44 26.98 -5.96
C LEU A 454 -20.26 27.98 -6.00
N PHE A 455 -19.99 28.61 -7.15
CA PHE A 455 -18.98 29.67 -7.22
C PHE A 455 -19.44 30.96 -6.53
N GLU A 456 -20.72 31.36 -6.62
CA GLU A 456 -21.25 32.50 -5.87
C GLU A 456 -21.11 32.31 -4.35
N ILE A 457 -21.50 31.14 -3.84
CA ILE A 457 -21.31 30.75 -2.42
C ILE A 457 -19.82 30.78 -2.06
N SER A 458 -18.95 30.23 -2.90
CA SER A 458 -17.50 30.17 -2.66
C SER A 458 -16.83 31.55 -2.62
N ASP A 459 -17.22 32.47 -3.51
CA ASP A 459 -16.65 33.82 -3.54
C ASP A 459 -17.28 34.72 -2.45
N MET A 460 -18.48 34.40 -1.93
CA MET A 460 -19.00 34.98 -0.67
C MET A 460 -18.22 34.51 0.56
N SER A 461 -18.03 33.19 0.71
CA SER A 461 -17.18 32.58 1.74
C SER A 461 -15.78 33.19 1.73
N TYR A 462 -15.16 33.30 0.55
CA TYR A 462 -13.84 33.89 0.41
C TYR A 462 -13.80 35.36 0.86
N ARG A 463 -14.77 36.19 0.44
CA ARG A 463 -14.85 37.61 0.84
C ARG A 463 -14.88 37.79 2.36
N LEU A 464 -15.77 37.07 3.04
CA LEU A 464 -15.93 37.13 4.51
C LEU A 464 -14.63 36.72 5.24
N LEU A 465 -13.89 35.76 4.68
CA LEU A 465 -12.60 35.31 5.20
C LEU A 465 -11.46 36.29 4.90
N SER A 466 -11.39 36.87 3.69
CA SER A 466 -10.40 37.89 3.34
C SER A 466 -10.54 39.12 4.23
N GLU A 467 -11.76 39.64 4.43
CA GLU A 467 -12.04 40.78 5.32
C GLU A 467 -11.60 40.50 6.76
N LYS A 468 -11.73 39.26 7.23
CA LYS A 468 -11.28 38.82 8.56
C LYS A 468 -9.75 38.73 8.71
N PHE A 469 -9.03 38.33 7.65
CA PHE A 469 -7.57 38.11 7.67
C PHE A 469 -6.72 39.22 7.01
N GLU A 470 -7.33 40.35 6.60
CA GLU A 470 -6.66 41.47 5.93
C GLU A 470 -5.48 42.06 6.73
N SER A 471 -5.56 42.08 8.06
CA SER A 471 -4.45 42.45 8.95
C SER A 471 -3.25 41.53 8.80
N VAL A 472 -3.49 40.21 8.72
CA VAL A 472 -2.44 39.18 8.57
C VAL A 472 -1.80 39.25 7.19
N PHE A 473 -2.57 39.54 6.14
CA PHE A 473 -2.01 39.81 4.81
C PHE A 473 -1.15 41.09 4.79
N SER A 474 -1.57 42.14 5.51
CA SER A 474 -0.81 43.39 5.67
C SER A 474 0.50 43.16 6.42
N ASP A 475 0.47 42.43 7.55
CA ASP A 475 1.66 42.07 8.33
C ASP A 475 2.66 41.25 7.50
N LEU A 476 2.19 40.30 6.69
CA LEU A 476 3.04 39.53 5.78
C LEU A 476 3.72 40.41 4.72
N ASP A 477 3.00 41.39 4.13
CA ASP A 477 3.61 42.32 3.17
C ASP A 477 4.62 43.27 3.83
N VAL A 478 4.38 43.67 5.09
CA VAL A 478 5.35 44.43 5.90
C VAL A 478 6.59 43.56 6.20
N MET A 479 6.43 42.30 6.57
CA MET A 479 7.56 41.37 6.77
C MET A 479 8.36 41.15 5.47
N ILE A 480 7.69 40.94 4.33
CA ILE A 480 8.33 40.81 3.00
C ILE A 480 9.12 42.07 2.65
N SER A 481 8.56 43.25 2.94
CA SER A 481 9.19 44.55 2.66
C SER A 481 10.38 44.86 3.57
N ASN A 482 10.33 44.43 4.84
CA ASN A 482 11.39 44.63 5.82
C ASN A 482 12.60 43.70 5.61
N LEU A 483 12.47 42.60 4.87
CA LEU A 483 13.61 41.73 4.55
C LEU A 483 14.63 42.43 3.63
N PRO A 484 15.95 42.29 3.88
CA PRO A 484 17.00 42.87 3.04
C PRO A 484 16.85 42.53 1.56
N GLN A 485 17.33 43.42 0.67
CA GLN A 485 17.30 43.19 -0.79
C GLN A 485 17.95 41.86 -1.18
N GLU A 486 19.04 41.47 -0.51
CA GLU A 486 19.78 40.22 -0.76
C GLU A 486 19.05 38.93 -0.30
N ASP A 487 18.00 38.99 0.53
CA ASP A 487 17.35 37.78 1.07
C ASP A 487 16.17 37.32 0.21
N GLU A 488 16.48 36.92 -1.02
CA GLU A 488 15.52 36.31 -1.95
C GLU A 488 14.89 35.02 -1.38
N THR A 489 15.62 34.27 -0.52
CA THR A 489 15.07 33.03 0.05
C THR A 489 13.99 33.31 1.09
N GLY A 490 14.24 34.21 2.05
CA GLY A 490 13.24 34.60 3.05
C GLY A 490 12.01 35.23 2.40
N LYS A 491 12.21 36.08 1.38
CA LYS A 491 11.10 36.67 0.61
C LYS A 491 10.29 35.61 -0.13
N ALA A 492 10.94 34.65 -0.80
CA ALA A 492 10.24 33.55 -1.46
C ALA A 492 9.49 32.64 -0.47
N GLN A 493 9.99 32.47 0.77
CA GLN A 493 9.29 31.73 1.83
C GLN A 493 8.03 32.48 2.30
N LEU A 494 8.13 33.77 2.63
CA LEU A 494 6.96 34.56 3.06
C LEU A 494 5.92 34.73 1.95
N VAL A 495 6.33 34.97 0.70
CA VAL A 495 5.41 35.02 -0.46
C VAL A 495 4.71 33.67 -0.65
N LYS A 496 5.41 32.55 -0.47
CA LYS A 496 4.81 31.21 -0.50
C LYS A 496 3.82 30.99 0.66
N LEU A 497 4.10 31.53 1.85
CA LEU A 497 3.21 31.45 3.00
C LEU A 497 1.95 32.31 2.81
N LYS A 498 2.08 33.53 2.27
CA LYS A 498 0.94 34.37 1.86
C LYS A 498 0.01 33.63 0.89
N ARG A 499 0.58 32.99 -0.14
CA ARG A 499 -0.16 32.16 -1.11
C ARG A 499 -0.78 30.89 -0.50
N LYS A 500 -0.24 30.36 0.60
CA LYS A 500 -0.87 29.26 1.35
C LYS A 500 -2.12 29.74 2.09
N LEU A 501 -2.06 30.92 2.71
CA LEU A 501 -3.20 31.49 3.43
C LEU A 501 -4.32 31.84 2.47
N ASP A 502 -4.03 32.61 1.41
CA ASP A 502 -4.92 32.92 0.29
C ASP A 502 -5.67 31.68 -0.22
N ARG A 503 -4.93 30.62 -0.61
CA ARG A 503 -5.51 29.35 -1.06
C ARG A 503 -6.31 28.62 0.02
N PHE A 504 -5.90 28.69 1.29
CA PHE A 504 -6.64 28.09 2.40
C PHE A 504 -8.00 28.77 2.57
N LEU A 505 -8.06 30.10 2.47
CA LEU A 505 -9.31 30.88 2.57
C LEU A 505 -10.23 30.70 1.35
N ARG A 506 -9.66 30.42 0.15
CA ARG A 506 -10.45 30.29 -1.10
C ARG A 506 -11.03 28.90 -1.37
N GLU A 507 -10.43 27.83 -0.83
CA GLU A 507 -10.83 26.43 -1.06
C GLU A 507 -12.08 26.03 -0.25
N MET A 508 -13.30 26.30 -0.70
CA MET A 508 -14.53 25.93 0.00
C MET A 508 -14.86 24.41 -0.11
N PRO A 509 -15.12 23.70 1.00
CA PRO A 509 -15.66 22.34 0.99
C PRO A 509 -17.09 22.27 0.40
N VAL A 510 -17.34 21.24 -0.42
CA VAL A 510 -18.65 20.93 -1.00
C VAL A 510 -18.99 19.46 -0.70
N LEU A 511 -20.02 19.21 0.10
CA LEU A 511 -20.24 17.93 0.77
C LEU A 511 -21.48 17.22 0.22
N GLY A 512 -21.34 15.97 -0.21
CA GLY A 512 -22.49 15.12 -0.56
C GLY A 512 -22.52 13.83 0.25
N PHE A 513 -23.67 13.16 0.32
CA PHE A 513 -23.81 11.86 0.98
C PHE A 513 -23.73 10.74 -0.06
N ASN A 514 -22.72 9.85 0.01
CA ASN A 514 -22.45 8.82 -1.02
C ASN A 514 -22.07 9.39 -2.42
N CYS A 515 -21.96 10.71 -2.56
CA CYS A 515 -21.78 11.42 -3.83
C CYS A 515 -20.56 10.98 -4.66
N SER A 516 -19.52 10.47 -4.00
CA SER A 516 -18.34 9.92 -4.67
C SER A 516 -18.71 8.78 -5.62
N ARG A 517 -19.73 7.98 -5.28
CA ARG A 517 -20.03 6.68 -5.90
C ARG A 517 -21.13 6.71 -6.97
N TYR A 518 -22.00 7.70 -6.93
CA TYR A 518 -23.21 7.78 -7.75
C TYR A 518 -23.33 9.16 -8.39
N ASP A 519 -23.55 10.19 -7.59
CA ASP A 519 -23.99 11.53 -7.96
C ASP A 519 -22.98 12.23 -8.88
N ILE A 520 -21.72 12.30 -8.45
CA ILE A 520 -20.61 12.78 -9.27
C ILE A 520 -20.48 11.94 -10.56
N ASN A 521 -20.77 10.64 -10.53
CA ASN A 521 -20.69 9.80 -11.74
C ASN A 521 -21.84 10.03 -12.73
N VAL A 522 -22.99 10.54 -12.28
CA VAL A 522 -24.10 10.97 -13.14
C VAL A 522 -23.75 12.30 -13.82
N ILE A 523 -23.33 13.32 -13.06
CA ILE A 523 -23.14 14.69 -13.60
C ILE A 523 -21.75 14.98 -14.18
N ARG A 524 -20.72 14.15 -13.93
CA ARG A 524 -19.30 14.41 -14.30
C ARG A 524 -19.05 14.87 -15.74
N LYS A 525 -19.84 14.42 -16.72
CA LYS A 525 -19.67 14.86 -18.12
C LYS A 525 -19.76 16.39 -18.22
N PHE A 526 -20.82 16.94 -17.66
CA PHE A 526 -21.13 18.36 -17.68
C PHE A 526 -20.35 19.11 -16.58
N LEU A 527 -20.26 18.53 -15.38
CA LEU A 527 -19.54 19.10 -14.24
C LEU A 527 -18.06 19.35 -14.57
N PHE A 528 -17.37 18.39 -15.19
CA PHE A 528 -15.94 18.57 -15.49
C PHE A 528 -15.71 19.53 -16.65
N LYS A 529 -16.57 19.49 -17.68
CA LYS A 529 -16.59 20.46 -18.79
C LYS A 529 -16.76 21.89 -18.27
N LYS A 530 -17.72 22.11 -17.36
CA LYS A 530 -18.02 23.41 -16.75
C LYS A 530 -16.88 23.91 -15.86
N ILE A 531 -16.37 23.07 -14.95
CA ILE A 531 -15.22 23.41 -14.09
C ILE A 531 -14.00 23.77 -14.92
N GLU A 532 -13.63 22.94 -15.91
CA GLU A 532 -12.48 23.23 -16.77
C GLU A 532 -12.68 24.57 -17.51
N SER A 533 -13.87 24.81 -18.08
CA SER A 533 -14.17 26.08 -18.78
C SER A 533 -14.16 27.33 -17.90
N ALA A 534 -14.21 27.19 -16.57
CA ALA A 534 -14.30 28.30 -15.62
C ALA A 534 -13.06 28.49 -14.74
N GLU A 535 -12.20 27.48 -14.63
CA GLU A 535 -11.02 27.46 -13.76
C GLU A 535 -9.70 27.14 -14.52
N LEU A 536 -9.72 27.00 -15.86
CA LEU A 536 -8.52 26.81 -16.68
C LEU A 536 -7.58 28.03 -16.60
N ASP A 537 -6.30 27.78 -16.34
CA ASP A 537 -5.23 28.78 -16.42
C ASP A 537 -4.48 28.60 -17.74
N GLU A 538 -4.81 29.43 -18.74
CA GLU A 538 -4.17 29.41 -20.06
C GLU A 538 -2.71 29.90 -20.04
N GLU A 539 -2.29 30.67 -19.02
CA GLU A 539 -0.91 31.17 -18.92
C GLU A 539 0.06 30.12 -18.35
N ASN A 540 -0.42 29.27 -17.44
CA ASN A 540 0.38 28.21 -16.79
C ASN A 540 0.14 26.80 -17.37
N GLU A 541 -0.69 26.66 -18.40
CA GLU A 541 -1.11 25.38 -19.00
C GLU A 541 -1.76 24.39 -18.00
N THR A 542 -2.34 24.88 -16.90
CA THR A 542 -2.93 24.02 -15.85
C THR A 542 -4.45 23.89 -15.94
N THR A 543 -4.92 22.65 -15.92
CA THR A 543 -6.34 22.24 -15.79
C THR A 543 -7.02 22.90 -14.59
N GLY A 544 -8.34 23.08 -14.65
CA GLY A 544 -9.17 23.60 -13.56
C GLY A 544 -9.26 22.71 -12.30
N PHE A 545 -8.49 21.62 -12.26
CA PHE A 545 -8.39 20.68 -11.13
C PHE A 545 -6.99 20.71 -10.53
N GLU A 546 -6.85 21.19 -9.28
CA GLU A 546 -5.56 21.11 -8.56
C GLU A 546 -5.23 19.66 -8.14
N PHE A 547 -6.25 18.86 -7.80
CA PHE A 547 -6.05 17.55 -7.18
C PHE A 547 -7.30 16.66 -7.25
N VAL A 548 -7.12 15.40 -7.65
CA VAL A 548 -8.19 14.38 -7.67
C VAL A 548 -7.72 13.07 -7.08
N ILE A 549 -8.53 12.47 -6.20
CA ILE A 549 -8.36 11.09 -5.75
C ILE A 549 -9.60 10.27 -6.12
N LYS A 550 -9.37 9.19 -6.86
CA LYS A 550 -10.39 8.25 -7.35
C LYS A 550 -10.09 6.84 -6.88
N ARG A 551 -11.08 6.15 -6.30
CA ARG A 551 -11.02 4.76 -5.85
C ARG A 551 -11.97 3.91 -6.68
N ASN A 552 -11.44 3.23 -7.69
CA ASN A 552 -12.21 2.57 -8.76
C ASN A 552 -13.07 3.58 -9.53
N SER A 553 -14.39 3.64 -9.28
CA SER A 553 -15.29 4.68 -9.81
C SER A 553 -15.67 5.74 -8.78
N ALA A 554 -15.17 5.66 -7.55
CA ALA A 554 -15.55 6.57 -6.47
C ALA A 554 -14.62 7.79 -6.45
N TYR A 555 -15.11 8.99 -6.75
CA TYR A 555 -14.34 10.23 -6.65
C TYR A 555 -14.32 10.69 -5.19
N MET A 556 -13.27 10.31 -4.44
CA MET A 556 -13.17 10.59 -2.99
C MET A 556 -12.82 12.05 -2.69
N CYS A 557 -12.18 12.73 -3.63
CA CYS A 557 -11.91 14.16 -3.60
C CYS A 557 -11.81 14.68 -5.04
N LEU A 558 -12.53 15.75 -5.37
CA LEU A 558 -12.26 16.60 -6.52
C LEU A 558 -11.96 18.00 -5.99
N LYS A 559 -10.79 18.55 -6.31
CA LYS A 559 -10.40 19.90 -5.90
C LYS A 559 -10.09 20.78 -7.13
N THR A 560 -10.70 21.97 -7.15
CA THR A 560 -10.42 23.10 -8.04
C THR A 560 -9.74 24.23 -7.23
N PRO A 561 -9.34 25.35 -7.85
CA PRO A 561 -8.91 26.56 -7.12
C PRO A 561 -9.94 27.14 -6.13
N ARG A 562 -11.26 27.02 -6.42
CA ARG A 562 -12.36 27.42 -5.52
C ARG A 562 -12.96 26.28 -4.69
N LEU A 563 -13.25 25.13 -5.29
CA LEU A 563 -14.14 24.12 -4.70
C LEU A 563 -13.43 22.81 -4.34
N LYS A 564 -13.86 22.17 -3.25
CA LYS A 564 -13.35 20.87 -2.78
C LYS A 564 -14.50 19.90 -2.51
N PHE A 565 -14.90 19.15 -3.53
CA PHE A 565 -15.95 18.15 -3.42
C PHE A 565 -15.47 16.94 -2.59
N LEU A 566 -16.23 16.62 -1.56
CA LEU A 566 -16.00 15.53 -0.61
C LEU A 566 -17.29 14.74 -0.39
N ASP A 567 -17.16 13.47 -0.05
CA ASP A 567 -18.26 12.58 0.32
C ASP A 567 -18.17 12.27 1.82
N ILE A 568 -19.21 12.65 2.58
CA ILE A 568 -19.20 12.57 4.05
C ILE A 568 -19.06 11.13 4.56
N ILE A 569 -19.43 10.11 3.75
CA ILE A 569 -19.25 8.69 4.10
C ILE A 569 -17.76 8.33 4.29
N ASN A 570 -16.82 9.11 3.75
CA ASN A 570 -15.39 8.90 4.02
C ASN A 570 -14.96 9.29 5.44
N TYR A 571 -15.84 9.96 6.20
CA TYR A 571 -15.64 10.36 7.59
C TYR A 571 -16.52 9.58 8.59
N LEU A 572 -17.44 8.75 8.08
CA LEU A 572 -18.38 7.95 8.87
C LEU A 572 -18.03 6.45 8.86
N ALA A 573 -18.63 5.69 9.79
CA ALA A 573 -18.44 4.24 9.84
C ALA A 573 -19.07 3.52 8.62
N PRO A 574 -18.43 2.47 8.05
CA PRO A 574 -18.88 1.87 6.78
C PRO A 574 -20.23 1.12 6.87
N GLY A 575 -21.30 1.74 6.39
CA GLY A 575 -22.63 1.14 6.30
C GLY A 575 -23.76 2.13 6.60
N PHE A 576 -23.44 3.21 7.31
CA PHE A 576 -24.36 4.25 7.73
C PHE A 576 -25.22 4.81 6.58
N SER A 577 -26.52 4.91 6.81
CA SER A 577 -27.44 5.68 5.97
C SER A 577 -27.54 7.13 6.45
N TYR A 578 -28.02 8.02 5.58
CA TYR A 578 -28.21 9.44 5.89
C TYR A 578 -29.08 9.66 7.13
N ASP A 579 -30.21 8.94 7.23
CA ASP A 579 -31.09 8.88 8.42
C ASP A 579 -30.35 8.50 9.73
N GLN A 580 -29.30 7.68 9.68
CA GLN A 580 -28.48 7.33 10.86
C GLN A 580 -27.41 8.38 11.16
N PHE A 581 -26.96 9.11 10.14
CA PHE A 581 -26.03 10.23 10.30
C PHE A 581 -26.72 11.47 10.89
N LEU A 582 -27.93 11.81 10.44
CA LEU A 582 -28.72 12.89 11.07
C LEU A 582 -29.01 12.58 12.55
N LYS A 583 -29.43 11.35 12.87
CA LYS A 583 -29.67 10.91 14.24
C LYS A 583 -28.40 10.79 15.10
N ALA A 584 -27.22 10.78 14.50
CA ALA A 584 -25.93 10.78 15.22
C ALA A 584 -25.65 12.11 15.93
N TYR A 585 -26.27 13.19 15.42
CA TYR A 585 -26.05 14.57 15.84
C TYR A 585 -27.39 15.22 16.23
N ASP A 586 -28.37 14.43 16.70
CA ASP A 586 -29.69 14.91 17.13
C ASP A 586 -30.44 15.81 16.11
N CYS A 587 -30.22 15.60 14.81
CA CYS A 587 -30.89 16.34 13.74
C CYS A 587 -32.20 15.65 13.31
N THR A 588 -33.26 16.42 13.07
CA THR A 588 -34.59 15.88 12.79
C THR A 588 -34.75 15.41 11.34
N ALA A 589 -34.48 14.12 11.09
CA ALA A 589 -34.67 13.49 9.78
C ALA A 589 -36.16 13.35 9.38
N GLN A 590 -36.67 14.22 8.50
CA GLN A 590 -37.95 14.01 7.84
C GLN A 590 -37.76 13.09 6.61
N LYS A 591 -37.98 11.78 6.81
CA LYS A 591 -37.79 10.76 5.76
C LYS A 591 -38.70 11.01 4.53
N GLY A 592 -38.15 11.28 3.34
CA GLY A 592 -38.90 11.29 2.08
C GLY A 592 -39.36 9.89 1.62
N CYS A 593 -40.19 9.81 0.57
CA CYS A 593 -40.44 8.58 -0.20
C CYS A 593 -40.50 8.94 -1.69
N PHE A 594 -39.82 8.22 -2.58
CA PHE A 594 -39.70 8.60 -3.99
C PHE A 594 -40.02 7.44 -4.96
N PRO A 595 -40.79 7.67 -6.04
CA PRO A 595 -41.25 6.62 -6.95
C PRO A 595 -40.21 6.30 -8.04
N TYR A 596 -39.02 5.88 -7.63
CA TYR A 596 -37.82 5.71 -8.47
C TYR A 596 -38.02 4.95 -9.79
N GLU A 597 -38.82 3.89 -9.82
CA GLU A 597 -39.02 3.07 -11.04
C GLU A 597 -40.19 3.55 -11.92
N TRP A 598 -40.96 4.54 -11.45
CA TRP A 598 -41.98 5.22 -12.25
C TRP A 598 -41.47 6.53 -12.86
N PHE A 599 -40.49 7.19 -12.24
CA PHE A 599 -39.89 8.41 -12.80
C PHE A 599 -38.84 8.05 -13.87
N ASP A 600 -39.32 7.87 -15.11
CA ASP A 600 -38.55 7.38 -16.27
C ASP A 600 -38.41 8.39 -17.43
N SER A 601 -39.13 9.52 -17.38
CA SER A 601 -39.05 10.64 -18.33
C SER A 601 -39.24 11.99 -17.64
N VAL A 602 -38.73 13.04 -18.27
CA VAL A 602 -38.87 14.43 -17.80
C VAL A 602 -40.34 14.91 -17.80
N ASP A 603 -41.15 14.43 -18.74
CA ASP A 603 -42.58 14.82 -18.88
C ASP A 603 -43.40 14.53 -17.61
N LYS A 604 -42.94 13.59 -16.77
CA LYS A 604 -43.61 13.24 -15.52
C LYS A 604 -43.47 14.30 -14.42
N LEU A 605 -42.55 15.25 -14.55
CA LEU A 605 -42.47 16.44 -13.66
C LEU A 605 -43.78 17.25 -13.68
N ASP A 606 -44.44 17.32 -14.83
CA ASP A 606 -45.65 18.11 -15.01
C ASP A 606 -46.94 17.34 -14.63
N SER A 607 -46.81 16.18 -13.97
CA SER A 607 -47.95 15.40 -13.47
C SER A 607 -48.68 16.17 -12.36
N ASP A 608 -49.99 16.35 -12.51
CA ASP A 608 -50.87 17.11 -11.59
C ASP A 608 -51.19 16.41 -10.26
N SER A 609 -50.59 15.25 -10.02
CA SER A 609 -50.93 14.32 -8.94
C SER A 609 -49.78 13.37 -8.62
N LEU A 610 -49.71 12.88 -7.38
CA LEU A 610 -48.80 11.79 -7.00
C LEU A 610 -49.18 10.49 -7.72
N PRO A 611 -48.19 9.68 -8.15
CA PRO A 611 -48.46 8.37 -8.73
C PRO A 611 -49.02 7.39 -7.68
N SER A 612 -49.67 6.33 -8.16
CA SER A 612 -50.28 5.30 -7.30
C SER A 612 -49.29 4.63 -6.36
N HIS A 613 -49.78 4.12 -5.23
CA HIS A 613 -48.97 3.39 -4.24
C HIS A 613 -48.11 2.26 -4.85
N GLU A 614 -48.61 1.55 -5.87
CA GLU A 614 -47.87 0.50 -6.59
C GLU A 614 -46.60 1.03 -7.30
N ALA A 615 -46.58 2.30 -7.71
CA ALA A 615 -45.48 2.94 -8.43
C ALA A 615 -44.24 3.23 -7.55
N PHE A 616 -44.38 3.10 -6.22
CA PHE A 616 -43.27 3.23 -5.26
C PHE A 616 -42.52 1.91 -5.03
N TYR A 617 -42.89 0.83 -5.72
CA TYR A 617 -42.19 -0.46 -5.63
C TYR A 617 -40.74 -0.35 -6.12
N SER A 618 -39.79 -0.85 -5.32
CA SER A 618 -38.38 -0.94 -5.70
C SER A 618 -37.97 -2.38 -5.95
N SER A 619 -37.63 -2.70 -7.20
CA SER A 619 -37.06 -3.98 -7.62
C SER A 619 -35.57 -4.16 -7.22
N LEU A 620 -34.94 -3.10 -6.70
CA LEU A 620 -33.62 -3.12 -6.08
C LEU A 620 -33.67 -3.54 -4.61
N ARG A 621 -34.68 -3.06 -3.85
CA ARG A 621 -34.94 -3.47 -2.45
C ARG A 621 -35.86 -4.70 -2.33
N ASN A 622 -36.58 -5.01 -3.41
CA ASN A 622 -37.65 -6.02 -3.49
C ASN A 622 -38.80 -5.77 -2.48
N SER A 623 -39.24 -4.51 -2.41
CA SER A 623 -40.24 -4.02 -1.44
C SER A 623 -40.97 -2.79 -1.98
N ASN A 624 -42.23 -2.59 -1.57
CA ASN A 624 -42.92 -1.30 -1.68
C ASN A 624 -42.78 -0.49 -0.38
N ILE A 625 -43.18 0.79 -0.40
CA ILE A 625 -43.45 1.57 0.82
C ILE A 625 -44.72 1.08 1.52
N THR A 626 -44.88 1.36 2.80
CA THR A 626 -46.10 1.05 3.56
C THR A 626 -47.24 2.02 3.25
N ASP A 627 -48.48 1.57 3.47
CA ASP A 627 -49.69 2.38 3.28
C ASP A 627 -49.62 3.70 4.07
N ALA A 628 -49.13 3.64 5.31
CA ALA A 628 -48.93 4.80 6.18
C ALA A 628 -47.84 5.78 5.68
N GLU A 629 -46.82 5.29 4.98
CA GLU A 629 -45.84 6.14 4.31
C GLU A 629 -46.44 6.84 3.08
N TYR A 630 -47.35 6.17 2.35
CA TYR A 630 -48.05 6.73 1.19
C TYR A 630 -49.11 7.77 1.58
N GLU A 631 -49.95 7.50 2.58
CA GLU A 631 -50.92 8.46 3.14
C GLU A 631 -50.23 9.74 3.64
N ARG A 632 -49.03 9.61 4.20
CA ARG A 632 -48.19 10.74 4.57
C ARG A 632 -47.67 11.52 3.36
N CYS A 633 -47.38 10.88 2.23
CA CYS A 633 -47.01 11.58 1.00
C CYS A 633 -48.19 12.38 0.43
N LEU A 634 -49.39 11.80 0.41
CA LEU A 634 -50.64 12.50 0.06
C LEU A 634 -50.89 13.69 1.00
N SER A 635 -50.66 13.50 2.30
CA SER A 635 -50.78 14.56 3.32
C SER A 635 -49.77 15.69 3.10
N VAL A 636 -48.51 15.38 2.76
CA VAL A 636 -47.48 16.38 2.44
C VAL A 636 -47.87 17.17 1.19
N TRP A 637 -48.28 16.50 0.12
CA TRP A 637 -48.70 17.14 -1.14
C TRP A 637 -49.81 18.17 -0.90
N GLN A 638 -50.83 17.80 -0.12
CA GLN A 638 -51.93 18.69 0.24
C GLN A 638 -51.47 19.85 1.15
N ASN A 639 -50.73 19.55 2.22
CA ASN A 639 -50.31 20.56 3.20
C ASN A 639 -49.33 21.59 2.63
N GLN A 640 -48.45 21.18 1.70
CA GLN A 640 -47.53 22.07 0.99
C GLN A 640 -48.16 22.73 -0.25
N ASN A 641 -49.44 22.44 -0.55
CA ASN A 641 -50.19 22.99 -1.70
C ASN A 641 -49.52 22.70 -3.06
N MET A 642 -48.85 21.54 -3.20
CA MET A 642 -48.18 21.13 -4.43
C MET A 642 -49.17 21.03 -5.60
N GLN A 643 -48.77 21.50 -6.78
CA GLN A 643 -49.58 21.47 -8.00
C GLN A 643 -49.06 20.42 -9.00
N THR A 644 -47.76 20.10 -8.91
CA THR A 644 -47.04 19.26 -9.88
C THR A 644 -46.04 18.33 -9.20
N PHE A 645 -45.64 17.26 -9.86
CA PHE A 645 -44.58 16.37 -9.36
C PHE A 645 -43.22 17.09 -9.27
N ARG A 646 -43.01 18.16 -10.03
CA ARG A 646 -41.87 19.09 -9.87
C ARG A 646 -41.82 19.71 -8.46
N ASP A 647 -42.96 20.14 -7.92
CA ASP A 647 -43.03 20.69 -6.55
C ASP A 647 -42.68 19.62 -5.50
N TYR A 648 -43.14 18.37 -5.73
CA TYR A 648 -42.81 17.23 -4.86
C TYR A 648 -41.34 16.84 -4.94
N LEU A 649 -40.72 16.90 -6.12
CA LEU A 649 -39.29 16.67 -6.32
C LEU A 649 -38.44 17.72 -5.60
N ILE A 650 -38.78 19.01 -5.72
CA ILE A 650 -38.10 20.11 -5.02
C ILE A 650 -38.17 19.92 -3.51
N TRP A 651 -39.37 19.63 -2.97
CA TRP A 651 -39.52 19.34 -1.54
C TRP A 651 -38.70 18.11 -1.13
N TYR A 652 -38.78 17.01 -1.88
CA TYR A 652 -38.08 15.77 -1.56
C TYR A 652 -36.55 15.98 -1.52
N ASN A 653 -35.97 16.57 -2.57
CA ASN A 653 -34.53 16.70 -2.71
C ASN A 653 -33.93 17.67 -1.66
N ASN A 654 -34.70 18.67 -1.20
CA ASN A 654 -34.27 19.58 -0.13
C ASN A 654 -34.12 18.88 1.25
N LEU A 655 -34.85 17.79 1.51
CA LEU A 655 -34.76 17.04 2.79
C LEU A 655 -33.37 16.41 3.00
N ASP A 656 -32.64 16.13 1.93
CA ASP A 656 -31.33 15.51 1.97
C ASP A 656 -30.17 16.55 1.99
N VAL A 657 -30.48 17.87 2.03
CA VAL A 657 -29.48 18.95 2.21
C VAL A 657 -29.69 19.87 3.41
N GLU A 658 -30.92 20.25 3.77
CA GLU A 658 -31.13 21.20 4.89
C GLU A 658 -30.65 20.66 6.25
N PRO A 659 -31.11 19.48 6.73
CA PRO A 659 -30.58 18.92 7.97
C PRO A 659 -29.14 18.37 7.82
N PHE A 660 -28.60 18.27 6.61
CA PHE A 660 -27.19 17.91 6.38
C PHE A 660 -26.27 19.02 6.91
N VAL A 661 -26.63 20.29 6.70
CA VAL A 661 -25.86 21.44 7.23
C VAL A 661 -25.76 21.36 8.74
N GLU A 662 -26.90 21.24 9.43
CA GLU A 662 -26.98 21.13 10.89
C GLU A 662 -26.13 19.97 11.45
N ALA A 663 -26.19 18.80 10.81
CA ALA A 663 -25.44 17.61 11.22
C ALA A 663 -23.92 17.76 11.00
N VAL A 664 -23.49 18.51 9.98
CA VAL A 664 -22.06 18.79 9.73
C VAL A 664 -21.52 19.84 10.70
N GLU A 665 -22.30 20.85 11.09
CA GLU A 665 -21.87 21.84 12.08
C GLU A 665 -21.62 21.19 13.45
N LYS A 666 -22.57 20.37 13.93
CA LYS A 666 -22.40 19.56 15.15
C LYS A 666 -21.26 18.54 15.04
N MET A 667 -21.01 18.01 13.84
CA MET A 667 -19.84 17.16 13.59
C MET A 667 -18.53 17.96 13.73
N PHE A 668 -18.47 19.22 13.28
CA PHE A 668 -17.32 20.09 13.49
C PHE A 668 -17.06 20.39 14.97
N GLU A 669 -18.10 20.70 15.75
CA GLU A 669 -17.99 20.96 17.20
C GLU A 669 -17.33 19.79 17.95
N PHE A 670 -17.60 18.54 17.56
CA PHE A 670 -16.94 17.37 18.14
C PHE A 670 -15.45 17.24 17.80
N TYR A 671 -15.02 17.74 16.63
CA TYR A 671 -13.64 17.59 16.14
C TYR A 671 -12.72 18.78 16.43
N GLN A 672 -13.24 19.99 16.60
CA GLN A 672 -12.44 21.18 16.94
C GLN A 672 -11.61 21.01 18.24
N PRO A 673 -12.14 20.47 19.36
CA PRO A 673 -11.35 20.20 20.58
C PRO A 673 -10.19 19.22 20.39
N LYS A 674 -10.21 18.43 19.31
CA LYS A 674 -9.14 17.48 18.93
C LYS A 674 -8.07 18.12 18.03
N GLY A 675 -8.17 19.42 17.76
CA GLY A 675 -7.24 20.16 16.87
C GLY A 675 -7.34 19.75 15.40
N LEU A 676 -8.48 19.21 14.96
CA LEU A 676 -8.71 18.72 13.61
C LEU A 676 -9.64 19.64 12.82
N ASP A 677 -9.16 20.19 11.71
CA ASP A 677 -10.02 20.71 10.65
C ASP A 677 -10.43 19.54 9.75
N LEU A 678 -11.67 19.08 9.94
CA LEU A 678 -12.20 17.85 9.35
C LEU A 678 -12.02 17.78 7.82
N PHE A 679 -12.19 18.91 7.13
CA PHE A 679 -12.19 18.96 5.66
C PHE A 679 -10.91 19.57 5.06
N LYS A 680 -10.07 20.25 5.85
CA LYS A 680 -8.75 20.74 5.40
C LYS A 680 -7.60 19.76 5.70
N ASP A 681 -7.53 19.20 6.91
CA ASP A 681 -6.46 18.26 7.31
C ASP A 681 -6.54 16.92 6.56
N GLY A 682 -7.71 16.53 6.04
CA GLY A 682 -7.90 15.23 5.40
C GLY A 682 -9.12 15.15 4.47
N ILE A 683 -9.14 14.08 3.66
CA ILE A 683 -10.25 13.72 2.75
C ILE A 683 -11.08 12.51 3.25
N SER A 684 -10.81 12.06 4.48
CA SER A 684 -11.40 10.88 5.12
C SER A 684 -10.87 10.77 6.56
N VAL A 685 -11.55 10.03 7.45
CA VAL A 685 -11.03 9.72 8.80
C VAL A 685 -9.59 9.15 8.77
N PRO A 686 -9.25 8.13 7.94
CA PRO A 686 -7.87 7.66 7.77
C PRO A 686 -6.86 8.71 7.29
N GLY A 687 -7.29 9.87 6.77
CA GLY A 687 -6.41 11.00 6.51
C GLY A 687 -5.97 11.68 7.82
N LEU A 688 -6.93 11.93 8.70
CA LEU A 688 -6.83 12.71 9.93
C LEU A 688 -6.04 12.00 11.03
N VAL A 689 -6.18 10.67 11.17
CA VAL A 689 -5.63 9.93 12.32
C VAL A 689 -4.11 10.11 12.50
N MET A 690 -3.33 10.39 11.43
CA MET A 690 -1.89 10.68 11.58
C MET A 690 -1.59 11.93 12.39
N LYS A 691 -2.49 12.92 12.42
CA LYS A 691 -2.37 14.11 13.24
C LYS A 691 -2.63 13.72 14.69
N SER A 692 -3.81 13.21 15.00
CA SER A 692 -4.19 12.76 16.36
C SER A 692 -3.20 11.76 16.99
N LEU A 693 -2.74 10.75 16.24
CA LEU A 693 -1.88 9.68 16.75
C LEU A 693 -0.47 10.17 17.12
N PHE A 694 0.04 11.24 16.48
CA PHE A 694 1.40 11.75 16.72
C PHE A 694 1.44 13.09 17.46
N SER A 695 0.35 13.87 17.48
CA SER A 695 0.28 15.16 18.20
C SER A 695 0.31 15.04 19.72
N GLY A 696 0.01 13.85 20.28
CA GLY A 696 0.03 13.59 21.72
C GLY A 696 1.34 12.98 22.27
N LEU A 697 2.39 12.89 21.45
CA LEU A 697 3.65 12.25 21.86
C LEU A 697 4.51 13.18 22.74
N ALA A 698 5.10 12.63 23.80
CA ALA A 698 6.09 13.33 24.62
C ALA A 698 7.36 13.65 23.81
N ALA A 699 8.01 14.79 24.08
CA ALA A 699 9.14 15.29 23.28
C ALA A 699 10.28 14.29 23.06
N ASN A 700 10.60 13.45 24.06
CA ASN A 700 11.62 12.40 23.98
C ASN A 700 11.16 11.12 23.23
N THR A 701 10.01 11.15 22.54
CA THR A 701 9.34 9.98 21.96
C THR A 701 9.03 10.21 20.48
N TYR A 702 9.99 9.81 19.65
CA TYR A 702 9.99 10.01 18.21
C TYR A 702 10.20 8.69 17.45
N PHE A 703 10.03 8.74 16.13
CA PHE A 703 10.23 7.61 15.22
C PHE A 703 11.15 8.03 14.08
N THR A 704 12.27 7.34 13.86
CA THR A 704 13.25 7.74 12.83
C THR A 704 13.01 7.06 11.48
N LEU A 705 13.11 7.84 10.40
CA LEU A 705 12.98 7.38 9.02
C LEU A 705 14.33 6.87 8.48
N PHE A 706 14.31 5.81 7.67
CA PHE A 706 15.50 5.25 7.03
C PHE A 706 16.24 6.27 6.12
N GLN A 707 17.55 6.06 5.93
CA GLN A 707 18.42 6.78 4.99
C GLN A 707 18.62 6.03 3.68
N GLU A 708 19.16 6.72 2.67
CA GLU A 708 19.54 6.16 1.37
C GLU A 708 20.52 4.97 1.47
N ARG A 709 21.32 4.89 2.55
CA ARG A 709 22.19 3.73 2.84
C ARG A 709 21.45 2.52 3.40
N ASP A 710 20.33 2.74 4.09
CA ASP A 710 19.49 1.74 4.78
C ASP A 710 18.17 1.51 4.02
N LYS A 711 18.12 1.87 2.74
CA LYS A 711 16.96 1.67 1.87
C LYS A 711 16.64 0.20 1.61
N ASP A 712 17.61 -0.69 1.85
CA ASP A 712 17.40 -2.13 1.85
C ASP A 712 16.40 -2.56 2.94
N LEU A 713 16.51 -2.02 4.16
CA LEU A 713 15.54 -2.26 5.25
C LEU A 713 14.10 -1.92 4.84
N TYR A 714 13.88 -0.87 4.05
CA TYR A 714 12.55 -0.56 3.53
C TYR A 714 11.97 -1.73 2.72
N TYR A 715 12.77 -2.39 1.88
CA TYR A 715 12.36 -3.54 1.10
C TYR A 715 12.25 -4.81 1.96
N THR A 716 13.17 -5.05 2.91
CA THR A 716 13.10 -6.16 3.87
C THR A 716 11.78 -6.14 4.65
N PHE A 717 11.42 -4.99 5.24
CA PHE A 717 10.12 -4.80 5.88
C PHE A 717 8.96 -4.93 4.89
N LYS A 718 9.01 -4.25 3.72
CA LYS A 718 7.93 -4.26 2.72
C LYS A 718 7.58 -5.68 2.25
N ASN A 719 8.58 -6.53 2.05
CA ASN A 719 8.41 -7.88 1.53
C ASN A 719 7.94 -8.88 2.60
N ASN A 720 8.29 -8.63 3.87
CA ASN A 720 7.88 -9.45 5.02
C ASN A 720 6.54 -9.05 5.65
N ILE A 721 5.96 -7.90 5.30
CA ILE A 721 4.61 -7.54 5.79
C ILE A 721 3.58 -8.58 5.34
N VAL A 722 2.98 -9.24 6.34
CA VAL A 722 1.82 -10.11 6.22
C VAL A 722 0.59 -9.43 6.84
N GLY A 723 -0.61 -9.81 6.40
CA GLY A 723 -1.86 -9.47 7.06
C GLY A 723 -2.48 -10.70 7.75
N GLY A 724 -3.71 -10.57 8.21
CA GLY A 724 -4.35 -11.57 9.07
C GLY A 724 -4.59 -12.93 8.38
N PRO A 725 -4.22 -14.06 9.03
CA PRO A 725 -4.36 -15.39 8.46
C PRO A 725 -5.83 -15.85 8.36
N SER A 726 -6.44 -15.63 7.20
CA SER A 726 -7.75 -16.21 6.87
C SER A 726 -7.57 -17.61 6.26
N ILE A 727 -7.65 -18.64 7.11
CA ILE A 727 -7.40 -20.07 6.83
C ILE A 727 -8.63 -20.88 7.31
N ILE A 728 -8.87 -22.03 6.69
CA ILE A 728 -9.89 -23.01 7.10
C ILE A 728 -9.19 -24.33 7.38
N PHE A 729 -9.25 -24.81 8.62
CA PHE A 729 -8.60 -26.06 9.05
C PHE A 729 -9.52 -27.28 8.82
N ASN A 730 -10.82 -27.13 9.05
CA ASN A 730 -11.87 -28.08 8.68
C ASN A 730 -13.04 -27.31 8.02
N ARG A 731 -13.58 -27.86 6.92
CA ARG A 731 -14.63 -27.26 6.09
C ARG A 731 -16.05 -27.59 6.52
N TYR A 732 -16.27 -28.54 7.44
CA TYR A 732 -17.59 -28.85 7.97
C TYR A 732 -17.54 -29.48 9.37
N GLN A 733 -18.21 -28.84 10.32
CA GLN A 733 -18.42 -29.36 11.65
C GLN A 733 -19.89 -29.19 12.03
N GLU A 734 -20.52 -30.23 12.55
CA GLU A 734 -21.89 -30.23 13.07
C GLU A 734 -22.00 -31.14 14.31
N LYS A 735 -22.65 -30.60 15.35
CA LYS A 735 -22.88 -31.21 16.66
C LYS A 735 -23.50 -32.59 16.55
N ASP A 736 -22.94 -33.51 17.34
CA ASP A 736 -23.34 -34.93 17.45
C ASP A 736 -23.36 -35.70 16.10
N LYS A 737 -22.79 -35.15 15.03
CA LYS A 737 -22.72 -35.74 13.68
C LYS A 737 -21.31 -35.84 13.12
N THR A 738 -20.43 -34.92 13.51
CA THR A 738 -19.03 -34.86 13.04
C THR A 738 -18.07 -35.04 14.22
N PHE A 739 -16.89 -35.58 13.94
CA PHE A 739 -15.86 -35.86 14.94
C PHE A 739 -14.71 -34.86 14.87
N ILE A 740 -13.97 -34.75 15.96
CA ILE A 740 -12.81 -33.87 16.16
C ILE A 740 -11.58 -34.69 16.60
N ARG A 741 -10.44 -34.02 16.84
CA ARG A 741 -9.18 -34.64 17.26
C ARG A 741 -9.39 -35.64 18.41
N GLY A 742 -8.86 -36.86 18.25
CA GLY A 742 -9.03 -37.96 19.20
C GLY A 742 -10.36 -38.72 19.10
N GLY A 743 -11.13 -38.55 18.01
CA GLY A 743 -12.37 -39.31 17.76
C GLY A 743 -13.56 -38.90 18.63
N LYS A 744 -13.46 -37.79 19.37
CA LYS A 744 -14.57 -37.24 20.15
C LYS A 744 -15.64 -36.66 19.20
N PRO A 745 -16.95 -36.75 19.51
CA PRO A 745 -17.98 -36.03 18.77
C PRO A 745 -17.86 -34.52 19.02
N CYS A 746 -18.14 -33.70 18.01
CA CYS A 746 -18.30 -32.26 18.20
C CYS A 746 -19.57 -31.99 19.02
N LYS A 747 -19.47 -31.10 20.03
CA LYS A 747 -20.61 -30.69 20.87
C LYS A 747 -21.12 -29.27 20.57
N ARG A 748 -20.26 -28.37 20.11
CA ARG A 748 -20.62 -26.98 19.76
C ARG A 748 -19.52 -26.31 18.93
N VAL A 749 -19.91 -25.37 18.08
CA VAL A 749 -19.02 -24.39 17.43
C VAL A 749 -19.09 -23.08 18.21
N TRP A 750 -17.92 -22.50 18.51
CA TRP A 750 -17.76 -21.18 19.14
C TRP A 750 -16.76 -20.36 18.35
N GLY A 751 -17.16 -19.17 17.95
CA GLY A 751 -16.28 -18.18 17.34
C GLY A 751 -15.94 -17.09 18.36
N ALA A 752 -14.66 -16.76 18.49
CA ALA A 752 -14.17 -15.66 19.29
C ALA A 752 -13.59 -14.55 18.42
N ASP A 753 -13.74 -13.29 18.85
CA ASP A 753 -13.19 -12.10 18.21
C ASP A 753 -12.36 -11.30 19.24
N ALA A 754 -11.14 -10.92 18.87
CA ALA A 754 -10.28 -10.09 19.71
C ALA A 754 -10.72 -8.62 19.59
N ASN A 755 -11.31 -8.06 20.65
CA ASN A 755 -11.81 -6.69 20.63
C ASN A 755 -10.67 -5.71 20.33
N ALA A 756 -10.79 -4.98 19.21
CA ALA A 756 -9.84 -3.97 18.78
C ALA A 756 -8.36 -4.43 18.81
N LEU A 757 -8.08 -5.65 18.33
CA LEU A 757 -6.73 -6.28 18.29
C LEU A 757 -5.59 -5.34 17.86
N TYR A 758 -5.83 -4.47 16.88
CA TYR A 758 -4.83 -3.50 16.44
C TYR A 758 -4.65 -2.28 17.33
N LEU A 759 -5.69 -1.87 18.03
CA LEU A 759 -5.62 -0.79 19.00
C LEU A 759 -4.80 -1.27 20.22
N TRP A 760 -5.01 -2.53 20.62
CA TRP A 760 -4.15 -3.22 21.58
C TRP A 760 -2.69 -3.31 21.07
N ALA A 761 -2.49 -3.70 19.80
CA ALA A 761 -1.15 -3.80 19.21
C ALA A 761 -0.43 -2.44 19.15
N LEU A 762 -1.14 -1.33 18.89
CA LEU A 762 -0.60 0.04 18.96
C LEU A 762 -0.26 0.48 20.39
N ALA A 763 -0.99 -0.02 21.40
CA ALA A 763 -0.73 0.27 22.80
C ALA A 763 0.43 -0.56 23.41
N GLN A 764 0.96 -1.56 22.69
CA GLN A 764 2.18 -2.25 23.09
C GLN A 764 3.42 -1.37 22.83
N ASP A 765 4.60 -1.83 23.24
CA ASP A 765 5.85 -1.17 22.93
C ASP A 765 6.03 -0.99 21.42
N MET A 766 6.28 0.26 21.02
CA MET A 766 6.54 0.69 19.66
C MET A 766 8.05 0.86 19.41
N PRO A 767 8.51 0.72 18.15
CA PRO A 767 9.90 0.94 17.76
C PRO A 767 10.24 2.44 17.71
N CYS A 768 10.41 3.04 18.89
CA CYS A 768 10.71 4.45 19.07
C CYS A 768 12.22 4.72 19.08
N GLY A 769 12.55 6.01 19.07
CA GLY A 769 13.92 6.51 19.12
C GLY A 769 14.69 6.25 17.82
N TYR A 770 16.01 6.22 17.97
CA TYR A 770 16.94 5.81 16.94
C TYR A 770 17.07 4.28 16.89
N TYR A 771 17.44 3.75 15.72
CA TYR A 771 17.71 2.32 15.54
C TYR A 771 19.21 2.01 15.47
N VAL A 772 19.55 0.80 15.90
CA VAL A 772 20.89 0.20 15.76
C VAL A 772 20.79 -1.04 14.89
N ARG A 773 21.69 -1.16 13.92
CA ARG A 773 21.76 -2.30 13.00
C ARG A 773 22.95 -3.20 13.36
N ARG A 774 22.79 -4.51 13.20
CA ARG A 774 23.85 -5.53 13.34
C ARG A 774 23.67 -6.60 12.28
N LYS A 775 24.74 -6.98 11.57
CA LYS A 775 24.69 -8.01 10.51
C LYS A 775 25.63 -9.17 10.83
N ALA A 776 25.28 -10.38 10.41
CA ALA A 776 26.19 -11.52 10.46
C ALA A 776 27.49 -11.24 9.66
N GLU A 777 27.37 -10.57 8.51
CA GLU A 777 28.48 -10.10 7.66
C GLU A 777 29.48 -9.20 8.41
N SER A 778 29.01 -8.43 9.40
CA SER A 778 29.83 -7.55 10.24
C SER A 778 30.15 -8.16 11.62
N ASN A 779 29.96 -9.48 11.81
CA ASN A 779 30.08 -10.18 13.10
C ASN A 779 29.25 -9.51 14.21
N PHE A 780 28.01 -9.15 13.87
CA PHE A 780 27.05 -8.37 14.66
C PHE A 780 27.66 -7.13 15.34
N LYS A 781 28.62 -6.50 14.63
CA LYS A 781 29.16 -5.21 15.02
C LYS A 781 28.05 -4.17 15.02
N LYS A 782 28.07 -3.31 16.02
CA LYS A 782 27.11 -2.22 16.20
C LYS A 782 27.31 -1.17 15.11
N GLU A 783 26.43 -1.15 14.12
CA GLU A 783 26.39 -0.12 13.10
C GLU A 783 25.65 1.11 13.67
N GLU A 784 26.32 1.82 14.60
CA GLU A 784 25.79 3.06 15.19
C GLU A 784 25.64 4.15 14.13
N TYR A 785 24.39 4.52 13.85
CA TYR A 785 24.07 5.48 12.80
C TYR A 785 24.28 6.94 13.24
N PHE A 786 24.05 7.28 14.51
CA PHE A 786 23.65 8.63 14.94
C PHE A 786 24.70 9.49 15.67
N ASN A 787 25.90 8.96 15.97
CA ASN A 787 26.89 9.61 16.83
C ASN A 787 27.67 10.80 16.17
N LYS A 788 26.95 11.77 15.59
CA LYS A 788 27.47 13.12 15.30
C LYS A 788 27.56 13.88 16.62
N ALA A 789 28.75 14.35 16.97
CA ALA A 789 28.99 15.12 18.19
C ALA A 789 28.14 16.41 18.30
N SER A 790 27.77 17.02 17.17
CA SER A 790 26.85 18.17 17.17
C SER A 790 25.45 17.82 17.66
N VAL A 791 24.91 16.66 17.28
CA VAL A 791 23.56 16.26 17.68
C VAL A 791 23.54 15.80 19.14
N GLU A 792 24.53 15.03 19.58
CA GLU A 792 24.66 14.63 21.00
C GLU A 792 24.87 15.84 21.93
N TRP A 793 25.41 16.97 21.41
CA TRP A 793 25.47 18.24 22.14
C TRP A 793 24.11 18.95 22.18
N LEU A 794 23.45 19.10 21.03
CA LEU A 794 22.16 19.80 20.92
C LEU A 794 21.05 19.11 21.73
N ASP A 795 20.97 17.78 21.64
CA ASP A 795 20.00 16.99 22.41
C ASP A 795 20.26 17.11 23.93
N TYR A 796 21.53 17.21 24.37
CA TYR A 796 21.87 17.43 25.78
C TYR A 796 21.52 18.85 26.26
N VAL A 797 21.76 19.87 25.44
CA VAL A 797 21.38 21.25 25.79
C VAL A 797 19.86 21.39 25.87
N ALA A 798 19.12 20.76 24.94
CA ALA A 798 17.67 20.69 24.96
C ALA A 798 17.12 20.03 26.25
N ASP A 799 17.65 18.87 26.62
CA ASP A 799 17.25 18.13 27.84
C ASP A 799 17.61 18.87 29.13
N ARG A 800 18.84 19.40 29.23
CA ARG A 800 19.35 20.10 30.42
C ARG A 800 18.63 21.42 30.69
N ASP A 801 18.33 22.19 29.64
CA ASP A 801 17.75 23.53 29.77
C ASP A 801 16.23 23.56 29.56
N GLY A 802 15.61 22.43 29.18
CA GLY A 802 14.17 22.32 28.94
C GLY A 802 13.70 23.00 27.65
N LEU A 803 14.52 22.99 26.59
CA LEU A 803 14.31 23.74 25.36
C LEU A 803 13.94 22.85 24.16
N ASP A 804 13.07 23.34 23.26
CA ASP A 804 12.85 22.72 21.95
C ASP A 804 13.79 23.35 20.91
N ILE A 805 14.87 22.62 20.59
CA ILE A 805 15.88 23.06 19.63
C ILE A 805 15.64 22.34 18.29
N GLN A 806 15.35 23.09 17.23
CA GLN A 806 15.30 22.60 15.86
C GLN A 806 16.72 22.35 15.33
N HIS A 807 17.03 21.12 14.92
CA HIS A 807 18.36 20.70 14.42
C HIS A 807 18.26 19.66 13.30
N ALA A 808 19.40 19.29 12.72
CA ALA A 808 19.54 18.39 11.57
C ALA A 808 18.71 17.09 11.63
N HIS A 809 18.48 16.52 12.82
CA HIS A 809 17.85 15.20 12.98
C HIS A 809 16.36 15.25 13.37
N ASN A 810 15.84 16.35 13.93
CA ASN A 810 14.40 16.50 14.21
C ASN A 810 13.63 17.15 13.04
N VAL A 811 13.40 18.47 13.05
CA VAL A 811 12.78 19.25 11.97
C VAL A 811 13.73 19.43 10.77
N GLY A 812 15.04 19.29 11.00
CA GLY A 812 16.10 19.65 10.06
C GLY A 812 16.67 21.04 10.36
N GLU A 813 17.92 21.27 9.96
CA GLU A 813 18.65 22.54 10.11
C GLU A 813 17.80 23.74 9.66
N LYS A 814 17.67 24.79 10.49
CA LYS A 814 16.92 25.99 10.10
C LYS A 814 17.77 26.83 9.15
N LYS A 815 17.19 27.34 8.07
CA LYS A 815 17.87 28.30 7.19
C LYS A 815 17.62 29.72 7.69
N ILE A 816 18.69 30.45 8.00
CA ILE A 816 18.65 31.85 8.41
C ILE A 816 19.43 32.65 7.36
N GLY A 817 18.68 33.33 6.48
CA GLY A 817 19.21 34.04 5.31
C GLY A 817 20.02 33.11 4.40
N ARG A 818 21.36 33.30 4.37
CA ARG A 818 22.28 32.50 3.55
C ARG A 818 22.77 31.19 4.19
N TYR A 819 22.64 30.99 5.51
CA TYR A 819 23.21 29.84 6.22
C TYR A 819 22.16 28.83 6.68
N LEU A 820 22.53 27.55 6.76
CA LEU A 820 21.83 26.51 7.52
C LEU A 820 22.55 26.36 8.86
N VAL A 821 21.85 26.55 9.97
CA VAL A 821 22.41 26.51 11.33
C VAL A 821 22.22 25.13 11.96
N ASP A 822 23.20 24.67 12.77
CA ASP A 822 23.17 23.31 13.35
C ASP A 822 21.95 23.10 14.25
N GLY A 823 21.62 24.11 15.08
CA GLY A 823 20.49 24.12 16.01
C GLY A 823 19.81 25.51 16.13
N PHE A 824 18.52 25.53 16.45
CA PHE A 824 17.72 26.76 16.60
C PHE A 824 16.54 26.63 17.58
N ASP A 825 16.50 27.46 18.61
CA ASP A 825 15.36 27.67 19.51
C ASP A 825 14.48 28.81 18.96
N THR A 826 13.19 28.51 18.71
CA THR A 826 12.22 29.48 18.17
C THR A 826 11.62 30.40 19.24
N THR A 827 11.47 29.92 20.48
CA THR A 827 10.92 30.69 21.60
C THR A 827 11.89 31.78 22.04
N ASN A 828 13.18 31.45 22.20
CA ASN A 828 14.20 32.39 22.66
C ASN A 828 15.00 33.05 21.52
N LYS A 829 14.69 32.74 20.25
CA LYS A 829 15.42 33.21 19.05
C LYS A 829 16.93 32.98 19.15
N THR A 830 17.31 31.80 19.63
CA THR A 830 18.71 31.42 19.88
C THR A 830 19.18 30.40 18.86
N VAL A 831 20.33 30.68 18.24
CA VAL A 831 21.04 29.78 17.34
C VAL A 831 22.09 29.00 18.13
N TYR A 832 22.22 27.71 17.84
CA TYR A 832 23.25 26.83 18.38
C TYR A 832 24.13 26.31 17.23
N GLU A 833 25.45 26.52 17.28
CA GLU A 833 26.40 26.11 16.23
C GLU A 833 27.49 25.18 16.79
N PHE A 834 27.80 24.08 16.08
CA PHE A 834 28.83 23.13 16.50
C PHE A 834 30.08 23.24 15.61
N ASN A 835 31.06 23.98 16.08
CA ASN A 835 32.25 24.31 15.32
C ASN A 835 33.26 23.13 15.29
N GLY A 836 33.01 22.19 14.35
CA GLY A 836 33.93 21.10 13.98
C GLY A 836 35.33 21.63 13.67
N CYS A 837 36.33 21.32 14.51
CA CYS A 837 37.57 22.11 14.60
C CYS A 837 38.37 22.15 13.29
N TYR A 838 38.45 21.02 12.58
CA TYR A 838 39.11 20.92 11.27
C TYR A 838 38.38 21.71 10.17
N PHE A 839 37.03 21.77 10.20
CA PHE A 839 36.23 22.41 9.16
C PHE A 839 36.04 23.92 9.38
N HIS A 840 36.18 24.38 10.62
CA HIS A 840 35.99 25.78 11.05
C HIS A 840 37.30 26.48 11.47
N GLY A 841 38.45 25.87 11.16
CA GLY A 841 39.76 26.53 11.29
C GLY A 841 40.31 26.69 12.71
N HIS A 842 39.83 25.91 13.68
CA HIS A 842 40.24 26.06 15.08
C HIS A 842 41.69 25.63 15.30
N ALA A 843 42.53 26.52 15.84
CA ALA A 843 43.89 26.21 16.26
C ALA A 843 43.87 25.53 17.64
N CYS A 844 43.91 24.20 17.65
CA CYS A 844 43.87 23.37 18.87
C CYS A 844 44.62 22.05 18.64
N GLU A 845 44.90 21.29 19.70
CA GLU A 845 45.68 20.03 19.62
C GLU A 845 45.12 18.98 18.64
N MET A 846 43.81 19.06 18.34
CA MET A 846 43.12 18.19 17.38
C MET A 846 43.27 18.64 15.91
N ASN A 847 43.81 19.84 15.65
CA ASN A 847 43.93 20.41 14.32
C ASN A 847 45.20 21.25 14.18
N ASN A 848 46.33 20.56 13.95
CA ASN A 848 47.65 21.16 13.74
C ASN A 848 47.95 21.42 12.24
N ASN A 849 46.93 21.64 11.41
CA ASN A 849 47.08 21.88 9.97
C ASN A 849 46.95 23.39 9.68
N ASP A 850 47.85 23.97 8.91
CA ASP A 850 47.69 25.36 8.43
C ASP A 850 46.69 25.48 7.27
N PHE A 851 46.34 24.35 6.63
CA PHE A 851 45.52 24.29 5.41
C PHE A 851 44.49 23.16 5.47
N ASN A 852 43.29 23.41 4.93
CA ASN A 852 42.22 22.41 4.82
C ASN A 852 42.17 21.85 3.39
N GLU A 853 42.65 20.62 3.21
CA GLU A 853 42.69 19.93 1.92
C GLU A 853 41.31 19.64 1.32
N ARG A 854 40.26 19.47 2.15
CA ARG A 854 38.90 19.22 1.68
C ARG A 854 38.19 20.48 1.15
N VAL A 855 38.50 21.64 1.69
CA VAL A 855 37.87 22.92 1.31
C VAL A 855 38.79 23.78 0.42
N GLY A 856 40.07 23.44 0.32
CA GLY A 856 41.04 24.09 -0.57
C GLY A 856 41.49 25.47 -0.12
N VAL A 857 41.48 25.74 1.20
CA VAL A 857 41.81 27.06 1.78
C VAL A 857 42.63 26.93 3.08
N PRO A 858 43.39 27.98 3.48
CA PRO A 858 44.06 28.03 4.79
C PRO A 858 43.05 27.97 5.95
N MET A 859 43.46 27.40 7.09
CA MET A 859 42.61 27.32 8.28
C MET A 859 42.22 28.70 8.83
N SER A 860 43.10 29.70 8.73
CA SER A 860 42.80 31.09 9.11
C SER A 860 41.56 31.64 8.38
N ILE A 861 41.43 31.35 7.09
CA ILE A 861 40.28 31.78 6.27
C ILE A 861 38.99 31.05 6.68
N LEU A 862 39.08 29.81 7.15
CA LEU A 862 37.92 29.09 7.71
C LEU A 862 37.50 29.64 9.08
N PHE A 863 38.48 30.01 9.92
CA PHE A 863 38.22 30.66 11.19
C PHE A 863 37.57 32.04 10.99
N GLU A 864 38.12 32.88 10.12
CA GLU A 864 37.55 34.19 9.75
C GLU A 864 36.09 34.05 9.26
N ARG A 865 35.82 33.12 8.34
CA ARG A 865 34.45 32.84 7.85
C ARG A 865 33.50 32.35 8.95
N THR A 866 34.00 31.64 9.95
CA THR A 866 33.20 31.17 11.09
C THR A 866 32.80 32.35 11.99
N ILE A 867 33.73 33.28 12.24
CA ILE A 867 33.45 34.53 12.96
C ILE A 867 32.51 35.46 12.17
N GLU A 868 32.68 35.56 10.84
CA GLU A 868 31.74 36.29 9.97
C GLU A 868 30.32 35.69 10.00
N ARG A 869 30.20 34.36 9.97
CA ARG A 869 28.92 33.64 10.09
C ARG A 869 28.24 33.93 11.42
N LYS A 870 28.97 33.92 12.55
CA LYS A 870 28.43 34.28 13.87
C LYS A 870 27.89 35.71 13.88
N ARG A 871 28.71 36.69 13.45
CA ARG A 871 28.29 38.11 13.37
C ARG A 871 27.05 38.31 12.49
N TYR A 872 27.00 37.64 11.32
CA TYR A 872 25.85 37.73 10.40
C TYR A 872 24.51 37.34 11.06
N LEU A 873 24.54 36.42 12.03
CA LEU A 873 23.37 35.99 12.80
C LEU A 873 23.07 36.98 13.95
N GLU A 874 24.09 37.42 14.68
CA GLU A 874 23.99 38.41 15.76
C GLU A 874 23.43 39.76 15.24
N ASP A 875 23.91 40.23 14.09
CA ASP A 875 23.45 41.43 13.37
C ASP A 875 21.95 41.38 12.98
N ARG A 876 21.32 40.19 13.04
CA ARG A 876 19.90 39.96 12.74
C ARG A 876 19.05 39.78 14.00
N GLY A 877 19.61 40.02 15.18
CA GLY A 877 18.89 39.93 16.45
C GLY A 877 18.71 38.51 16.98
N PHE A 878 19.53 37.56 16.52
CA PHE A 878 19.59 36.22 17.10
C PHE A 878 20.71 36.13 18.14
N THR A 879 20.46 35.45 19.26
CA THR A 879 21.51 35.07 20.21
C THR A 879 22.27 33.88 19.64
N VAL A 880 23.61 33.87 19.64
CA VAL A 880 24.40 32.75 19.09
C VAL A 880 25.25 32.08 20.18
N VAL A 881 24.90 30.84 20.50
CA VAL A 881 25.63 29.93 21.38
C VAL A 881 26.43 28.96 20.51
N ASP A 882 27.75 28.92 20.65
CA ASP A 882 28.59 27.98 19.90
C ASP A 882 29.54 27.21 20.80
N ILE A 883 29.94 26.02 20.35
CA ILE A 883 30.93 25.16 21.00
C ILE A 883 31.91 24.60 19.97
N TRP A 884 33.18 24.47 20.33
CA TRP A 884 34.18 23.84 19.48
C TRP A 884 34.29 22.34 19.77
N GLU A 885 34.57 21.54 18.74
CA GLU A 885 34.60 20.07 18.84
C GLU A 885 35.58 19.55 19.91
N CYS A 886 36.71 20.25 20.13
CA CYS A 886 37.67 19.92 21.18
C CYS A 886 37.14 20.21 22.59
N GLU A 887 36.36 21.29 22.77
CA GLU A 887 35.72 21.63 24.04
C GLU A 887 34.64 20.60 24.36
N TYR A 888 33.79 20.25 23.39
CA TYR A 888 32.79 19.20 23.57
C TYR A 888 33.42 17.82 23.86
N LYS A 889 34.53 17.47 23.19
CA LYS A 889 35.29 16.24 23.49
C LYS A 889 35.94 16.24 24.88
N GLN A 890 36.18 17.41 25.48
CA GLN A 890 36.60 17.50 26.88
C GLN A 890 35.39 17.42 27.83
N MET A 891 34.30 18.13 27.51
CA MET A 891 33.02 18.10 28.21
C MET A 891 32.49 16.67 28.37
N ARG A 892 32.53 15.84 27.32
CA ARG A 892 32.21 14.39 27.35
C ARG A 892 33.00 13.58 28.39
N LYS A 893 34.14 14.08 28.89
CA LYS A 893 34.98 13.45 29.93
C LYS A 893 34.76 14.05 31.33
N THR A 894 34.35 15.31 31.42
CA THR A 894 34.34 16.10 32.67
C THR A 894 32.96 16.48 33.19
N ASP A 895 31.96 16.57 32.32
CA ASP A 895 30.59 16.94 32.69
C ASP A 895 29.82 15.67 33.12
N GLU A 896 29.43 15.60 34.40
CA GLU A 896 28.67 14.47 34.96
C GLU A 896 27.20 14.47 34.50
N GLY A 897 26.62 15.63 34.19
CA GLY A 897 25.28 15.75 33.60
C GLY A 897 25.27 15.15 32.19
N LEU A 898 26.26 15.47 31.37
CA LEU A 898 26.40 14.89 30.03
C LEU A 898 26.71 13.38 30.10
N LYS A 899 27.41 12.90 31.13
CA LYS A 899 27.60 11.44 31.35
C LYS A 899 26.28 10.76 31.72
N LEU A 900 25.51 11.33 32.64
CA LEU A 900 24.23 10.77 33.07
C LEU A 900 23.19 10.81 31.93
N PHE A 901 23.12 11.93 31.20
CA PHE A 901 22.34 12.05 29.97
C PHE A 901 22.73 10.95 28.97
N ARG A 902 24.02 10.81 28.64
CA ARG A 902 24.49 9.77 27.70
C ARG A 902 24.27 8.34 28.21
N GLN A 903 24.21 8.11 29.52
CA GLN A 903 23.78 6.82 30.07
C GLN A 903 22.29 6.59 29.78
N ASN A 904 21.42 7.51 30.17
CA ASN A 904 19.97 7.37 30.01
C ASN A 904 19.51 7.37 28.53
N TYR A 905 20.16 8.17 27.68
CA TYR A 905 19.90 8.33 26.24
C TYR A 905 20.36 7.11 25.42
N ILE A 906 21.36 6.35 25.90
CA ILE A 906 21.88 5.15 25.21
C ILE A 906 21.34 3.85 25.84
N GLN A 907 20.88 3.87 27.09
CA GLN A 907 20.47 2.68 27.87
C GLN A 907 19.40 1.79 27.24
N SER A 908 18.62 2.29 26.27
CA SER A 908 17.60 1.50 25.57
C SER A 908 18.14 0.56 24.47
N LEU A 909 19.45 0.60 24.17
CA LEU A 909 20.08 -0.14 23.06
C LEU A 909 21.43 -0.74 23.51
N ASP A 910 21.80 -1.93 23.04
CA ASP A 910 22.97 -2.62 23.61
C ASP A 910 24.29 -1.86 23.33
N VAL A 911 24.99 -1.49 24.41
CA VAL A 911 26.27 -0.74 24.40
C VAL A 911 27.46 -1.55 23.84
N ARG A 912 27.34 -2.87 23.68
CA ARG A 912 28.41 -3.74 23.15
C ARG A 912 28.69 -3.45 21.68
N THR A 913 29.96 -3.24 21.36
CA THR A 913 30.44 -2.98 19.99
C THR A 913 30.27 -4.16 19.04
N THR A 914 30.28 -5.39 19.54
CA THR A 914 30.20 -6.67 18.79
C THR A 914 29.56 -7.75 19.65
N MET A 915 28.90 -8.73 19.04
CA MET A 915 28.24 -9.85 19.71
C MET A 915 28.34 -11.13 18.85
N SER A 916 28.26 -12.30 19.48
CA SER A 916 28.02 -13.57 18.76
C SER A 916 26.53 -13.81 18.48
N GLU A 917 26.23 -14.67 17.51
CA GLU A 917 24.84 -15.07 17.18
C GLU A 917 24.12 -15.72 18.38
N ASN A 918 24.85 -16.48 19.20
CA ASN A 918 24.30 -17.06 20.43
C ASN A 918 23.95 -15.99 21.47
N GLU A 919 24.75 -14.93 21.62
CA GLU A 919 24.42 -13.80 22.50
C GLU A 919 23.23 -12.99 21.98
N VAL A 920 23.11 -12.80 20.66
CA VAL A 920 21.92 -12.21 20.04
C VAL A 920 20.66 -12.99 20.43
N LEU A 921 20.69 -14.32 20.26
CA LEU A 921 19.54 -15.19 20.55
C LEU A 921 19.23 -15.29 22.05
N SER A 922 20.25 -15.30 22.92
CA SER A 922 20.07 -15.27 24.38
C SER A 922 19.36 -13.99 24.80
N LYS A 923 19.87 -12.82 24.39
CA LYS A 923 19.31 -11.50 24.73
C LYS A 923 17.90 -11.28 24.19
N ILE A 924 17.58 -11.79 22.99
CA ILE A 924 16.19 -11.82 22.48
C ILE A 924 15.29 -12.71 23.35
N THR A 925 15.79 -13.84 23.84
CA THR A 925 15.04 -14.80 24.68
C THR A 925 14.85 -14.29 26.12
N GLU A 926 15.82 -13.56 26.65
CA GLU A 926 15.79 -12.83 27.93
C GLU A 926 14.88 -11.58 27.86
N GLY A 927 14.78 -10.97 26.68
CA GLY A 927 14.00 -9.75 26.42
C GLY A 927 14.81 -8.45 26.49
N GLU A 928 16.14 -8.52 26.55
CA GLU A 928 17.02 -7.35 26.55
C GLU A 928 17.07 -6.62 25.19
N ILE A 929 16.72 -7.31 24.09
CA ILE A 929 16.69 -6.71 22.73
C ILE A 929 15.26 -6.59 22.23
N PHE A 930 14.82 -5.34 22.08
CA PHE A 930 13.56 -4.98 21.43
C PHE A 930 13.80 -4.55 19.97
N GLY A 931 12.99 -5.06 19.04
CA GLY A 931 13.06 -4.67 17.62
C GLY A 931 12.64 -5.77 16.65
N VAL A 932 13.38 -5.93 15.56
CA VAL A 932 13.17 -6.96 14.53
C VAL A 932 14.46 -7.72 14.17
N VAL A 933 14.30 -8.91 13.60
CA VAL A 933 15.39 -9.83 13.24
C VAL A 933 15.05 -10.60 11.97
N GLU A 934 15.95 -10.62 10.98
CA GLU A 934 15.87 -11.51 9.81
C GLU A 934 16.58 -12.83 10.14
N CYS A 935 15.86 -13.95 10.04
CA CYS A 935 16.38 -15.26 10.42
C CYS A 935 15.80 -16.42 9.59
N ASP A 936 16.47 -17.57 9.64
CA ASP A 936 15.92 -18.86 9.25
C ASP A 936 15.40 -19.58 10.50
N ILE A 937 14.15 -20.02 10.48
CA ILE A 937 13.47 -20.65 11.62
C ILE A 937 12.59 -21.82 11.15
N HIS A 938 12.58 -22.93 11.92
CA HIS A 938 11.74 -24.09 11.64
C HIS A 938 11.12 -24.72 12.90
N VAL A 939 10.07 -25.51 12.66
CA VAL A 939 9.49 -26.47 13.60
C VAL A 939 10.31 -27.77 13.58
N PRO A 940 10.87 -28.23 14.72
CA PRO A 940 11.52 -29.53 14.84
C PRO A 940 10.55 -30.71 14.60
N GLU A 941 11.09 -31.86 14.18
CA GLU A 941 10.30 -33.06 13.83
C GLU A 941 9.38 -33.51 14.98
N ASP A 942 9.92 -33.55 16.20
CA ASP A 942 9.22 -33.88 17.45
C ASP A 942 8.05 -32.92 17.80
N LYS A 943 7.92 -31.81 17.05
CA LYS A 943 6.89 -30.79 17.24
C LYS A 943 6.03 -30.56 16.00
N LYS A 944 6.25 -31.25 14.87
CA LYS A 944 5.36 -31.12 13.69
C LYS A 944 3.91 -31.49 14.06
N ASP A 945 3.68 -32.54 14.84
CA ASP A 945 2.34 -32.94 15.28
C ASP A 945 1.63 -31.89 16.14
N LYS A 946 2.38 -31.17 17.00
CA LYS A 946 1.88 -30.04 17.81
C LYS A 946 1.38 -28.89 16.94
N PHE A 947 2.00 -28.67 15.78
CA PHE A 947 1.75 -27.54 14.87
C PHE A 947 1.04 -27.93 13.55
N SER A 948 0.73 -29.21 13.35
CA SER A 948 0.14 -29.81 12.15
C SER A 948 -1.18 -29.16 11.67
N GLU A 949 -1.97 -28.70 12.64
CA GLU A 949 -3.25 -28.04 12.42
C GLU A 949 -3.01 -26.56 12.12
N MET A 950 -2.52 -25.78 13.10
CA MET A 950 -2.13 -24.38 12.92
C MET A 950 -0.62 -24.23 12.90
N CYS A 951 -0.04 -24.22 11.70
CA CYS A 951 1.39 -24.01 11.50
C CYS A 951 1.77 -22.57 11.91
N PRO A 952 2.83 -22.38 12.72
CA PRO A 952 3.06 -21.13 13.44
C PRO A 952 3.61 -20.01 12.56
N ILE A 953 4.37 -20.33 11.51
CA ILE A 953 5.09 -19.35 10.69
C ILE A 953 4.21 -18.91 9.52
N PHE A 954 3.79 -17.64 9.51
CA PHE A 954 2.96 -17.09 8.43
C PHE A 954 3.80 -16.40 7.36
N LYS A 955 3.66 -16.82 6.10
CA LYS A 955 4.41 -16.26 4.96
C LYS A 955 3.55 -16.13 3.71
N ASN A 956 3.82 -15.11 2.90
CA ASN A 956 3.24 -14.95 1.57
C ASN A 956 4.09 -15.73 0.55
N VAL A 957 3.49 -16.69 -0.16
CA VAL A 957 4.16 -17.46 -1.22
C VAL A 957 3.27 -17.54 -2.47
N ASP A 958 3.86 -17.84 -3.62
CA ASP A 958 3.12 -18.22 -4.82
C ASP A 958 2.88 -19.73 -4.77
N ILE A 959 1.64 -20.12 -4.53
CA ILE A 959 1.27 -21.52 -4.32
C ILE A 959 1.20 -22.20 -5.70
N PRO A 960 2.06 -23.19 -6.00
CA PRO A 960 2.07 -23.88 -7.28
C PRO A 960 0.92 -24.91 -7.36
N PHE A 961 0.60 -25.41 -8.56
CA PHE A 961 -0.48 -26.39 -8.76
C PHE A 961 -0.15 -27.72 -8.04
N GLU A 962 1.12 -28.05 -7.96
CA GLU A 962 1.68 -29.26 -7.40
C GLU A 962 1.50 -29.33 -5.86
N ALA A 963 1.38 -28.18 -5.18
CA ALA A 963 1.31 -28.11 -3.72
C ALA A 963 -0.10 -28.31 -3.13
N ILE A 964 -1.18 -28.07 -3.88
CA ILE A 964 -2.55 -27.93 -3.31
C ILE A 964 -3.26 -29.25 -2.96
N GLY A 965 -2.62 -30.40 -3.21
CA GLY A 965 -3.17 -31.74 -2.94
C GLY A 965 -4.02 -32.29 -4.08
N GLU A 966 -3.98 -33.61 -4.25
CA GLU A 966 -4.49 -34.31 -5.44
C GLU A 966 -5.99 -34.07 -5.68
N HIS A 967 -6.84 -34.16 -4.65
CA HIS A 967 -8.28 -33.89 -4.77
C HIS A 967 -8.60 -32.47 -5.29
N MET A 968 -7.77 -31.46 -4.98
CA MET A 968 -7.92 -30.11 -5.53
C MET A 968 -7.30 -29.94 -6.92
N GLN A 969 -6.25 -30.69 -7.25
CA GLN A 969 -5.70 -30.78 -8.62
C GLN A 969 -6.73 -31.41 -9.57
N ASN A 970 -7.27 -32.58 -9.20
CA ASN A 970 -8.37 -33.28 -9.87
C ASN A 970 -9.58 -32.34 -10.06
N PHE A 971 -9.97 -31.59 -9.02
CA PHE A 971 -11.06 -30.60 -9.12
C PHE A 971 -10.75 -29.48 -10.14
N VAL A 972 -9.53 -28.94 -10.13
CA VAL A 972 -9.08 -27.89 -11.07
C VAL A 972 -9.13 -28.39 -12.52
N GLU A 973 -8.70 -29.61 -12.79
CA GLU A 973 -8.70 -30.18 -14.14
C GLU A 973 -10.12 -30.47 -14.64
N GLN A 974 -10.93 -31.15 -13.84
CA GLN A 974 -12.33 -31.47 -14.16
C GLN A 974 -13.15 -30.22 -14.48
N ASN A 975 -12.90 -29.12 -13.76
CA ASN A 975 -13.59 -27.84 -13.94
C ASN A 975 -12.84 -26.84 -14.85
N ARG A 976 -11.73 -27.27 -15.49
CA ARG A 976 -10.90 -26.46 -16.40
C ARG A 976 -10.46 -25.10 -15.82
N LEU A 977 -10.13 -25.09 -14.52
CA LEU A 977 -9.66 -23.91 -13.81
C LEU A 977 -8.17 -23.65 -14.12
N SER A 978 -7.73 -22.40 -13.92
CA SER A 978 -6.32 -22.03 -14.17
C SER A 978 -5.36 -22.75 -13.21
N LYS A 979 -4.39 -23.47 -13.77
CA LYS A 979 -3.23 -24.06 -13.06
C LYS A 979 -2.13 -23.05 -12.70
N LYS A 980 -2.23 -21.78 -13.14
CA LYS A 980 -1.19 -20.78 -12.82
C LYS A 980 -1.03 -20.63 -11.29
N PRO A 981 0.20 -20.54 -10.76
CA PRO A 981 0.46 -20.32 -9.34
C PRO A 981 -0.29 -19.10 -8.80
N ARG A 982 -0.63 -19.12 -7.50
CA ARG A 982 -1.44 -18.07 -6.88
C ARG A 982 -0.80 -17.56 -5.60
N ARG A 983 -0.42 -16.27 -5.59
CA ARG A 983 0.08 -15.58 -4.39
C ARG A 983 -0.92 -15.67 -3.25
N GLY A 984 -0.48 -16.12 -2.09
CA GLY A 984 -1.32 -16.25 -0.91
C GLY A 984 -0.54 -16.34 0.39
N LEU A 985 -1.12 -15.77 1.44
CA LEU A 985 -0.68 -15.98 2.82
C LEU A 985 -1.07 -17.38 3.29
N ILE A 986 -0.07 -18.15 3.73
CA ILE A 986 -0.21 -19.51 4.27
C ILE A 986 0.43 -19.60 5.66
N GLY A 987 0.11 -20.65 6.41
CA GLY A 987 0.92 -21.10 7.55
C GLY A 987 1.88 -22.19 7.09
N SER A 988 3.12 -22.16 7.60
CA SER A 988 4.22 -23.05 7.22
C SER A 988 4.97 -23.58 8.45
N MET A 989 5.70 -24.69 8.27
CA MET A 989 6.58 -25.27 9.28
C MET A 989 7.97 -24.62 9.30
N PHE A 990 8.31 -23.80 8.29
CA PHE A 990 9.60 -23.12 8.18
C PHE A 990 9.46 -21.73 7.51
N GLY A 991 10.37 -20.83 7.86
CA GLY A 991 10.55 -19.54 7.22
C GLY A 991 12.04 -19.27 7.03
N ASN A 992 12.44 -19.03 5.78
CA ASN A 992 13.82 -18.71 5.42
C ASN A 992 13.89 -17.21 5.13
N LYS A 993 14.89 -16.50 5.69
CA LYS A 993 14.98 -15.03 5.69
C LYS A 993 13.66 -14.35 6.09
N ILE A 994 13.00 -14.86 7.11
CA ILE A 994 11.78 -14.23 7.63
C ILE A 994 12.13 -13.14 8.64
N LEU A 995 11.56 -11.94 8.44
CA LEU A 995 11.67 -10.84 9.39
C LEU A 995 10.61 -11.01 10.48
N LEU A 996 11.07 -11.19 11.73
CA LEU A 996 10.22 -11.35 12.91
C LEU A 996 10.46 -10.21 13.90
N THR A 997 9.43 -9.84 14.69
CA THR A 997 9.63 -8.99 15.86
C THR A 997 10.28 -9.81 16.99
N THR A 998 11.14 -9.21 17.80
CA THR A 998 11.83 -9.96 18.85
C THR A 998 10.90 -10.57 19.92
N PRO A 999 9.75 -9.96 20.29
CA PRO A 999 8.76 -10.62 21.16
C PRO A 999 8.13 -11.87 20.52
N LEU A 1000 7.91 -11.87 19.20
CA LEU A 1000 7.37 -13.02 18.48
C LEU A 1000 8.41 -14.14 18.34
N LEU A 1001 9.67 -13.80 18.06
CA LEU A 1001 10.75 -14.79 18.05
C LEU A 1001 10.97 -15.40 19.44
N ARG A 1002 10.98 -14.58 20.49
CA ARG A 1002 11.01 -15.03 21.89
C ARG A 1002 9.88 -16.02 22.20
N TRP A 1003 8.67 -15.75 21.73
CA TRP A 1003 7.53 -16.67 21.86
C TRP A 1003 7.76 -17.98 21.11
N TYR A 1004 8.24 -17.95 19.86
CA TYR A 1004 8.55 -19.16 19.08
C TYR A 1004 9.64 -20.02 19.75
N ILE A 1005 10.72 -19.41 20.24
CA ILE A 1005 11.81 -20.11 20.94
C ILE A 1005 11.28 -20.74 22.25
N LYS A 1006 10.48 -20.01 23.05
CA LYS A 1006 9.82 -20.56 24.26
C LYS A 1006 8.92 -21.76 23.93
N HIS A 1007 8.24 -21.75 22.77
CA HIS A 1007 7.41 -22.87 22.32
C HIS A 1007 8.19 -23.99 21.61
N GLY A 1008 9.50 -23.79 21.43
CA GLY A 1008 10.46 -24.80 21.03
C GLY A 1008 10.67 -24.96 19.52
N LEU A 1009 10.41 -23.92 18.73
CA LEU A 1009 10.96 -23.78 17.37
C LEU A 1009 12.48 -23.53 17.45
N LYS A 1010 13.21 -23.82 16.38
CA LYS A 1010 14.66 -23.58 16.30
C LYS A 1010 14.97 -22.54 15.25
N VAL A 1011 15.77 -21.54 15.62
CA VAL A 1011 16.51 -20.69 14.68
C VAL A 1011 17.73 -21.48 14.20
N THR A 1012 17.99 -21.46 12.90
CA THR A 1012 19.18 -22.08 12.29
C THR A 1012 20.20 -21.06 11.79
N LYS A 1013 19.76 -19.81 11.58
CA LYS A 1013 20.63 -18.70 11.18
C LYS A 1013 19.99 -17.34 11.48
N VAL A 1014 20.77 -16.38 11.95
CA VAL A 1014 20.44 -14.95 11.99
C VAL A 1014 21.22 -14.20 10.91
N TYR A 1015 20.55 -13.36 10.13
CA TYR A 1015 21.18 -12.53 9.09
C TYR A 1015 21.43 -11.10 9.58
N GLU A 1016 20.41 -10.44 10.12
CA GLU A 1016 20.54 -9.12 10.72
C GLU A 1016 19.52 -8.88 11.84
N VAL A 1017 19.86 -7.95 12.74
CA VAL A 1017 19.02 -7.44 13.83
C VAL A 1017 18.94 -5.92 13.70
N ILE A 1018 17.75 -5.37 13.93
CA ILE A 1018 17.50 -3.94 14.03
C ILE A 1018 16.85 -3.67 15.39
N GLU A 1019 17.65 -3.13 16.31
CA GLU A 1019 17.26 -2.75 17.68
C GLU A 1019 16.55 -1.39 17.70
N TYR A 1020 15.58 -1.20 18.59
CA TYR A 1020 14.84 0.06 18.80
C TYR A 1020 14.57 0.30 20.29
N THR A 1021 14.26 1.54 20.67
CA THR A 1021 13.79 1.86 22.03
C THR A 1021 12.33 1.45 22.20
N PRO A 1022 11.98 0.52 23.11
CA PRO A 1022 10.58 0.21 23.41
C PRO A 1022 9.91 1.37 24.14
N LYS A 1023 8.74 1.81 23.65
CA LYS A 1023 7.82 2.70 24.38
C LYS A 1023 6.36 2.40 24.03
N ASN A 1024 5.49 2.29 25.04
CA ASN A 1024 4.03 2.13 24.91
C ASN A 1024 3.29 3.43 24.51
N CYS A 1025 3.84 4.18 23.55
CA CYS A 1025 3.57 5.60 23.35
C CYS A 1025 2.16 5.96 22.84
N PHE A 1026 1.37 5.01 22.34
CA PHE A 1026 0.00 5.24 21.88
C PHE A 1026 -1.08 4.75 22.87
N THR A 1027 -0.72 4.41 24.11
CA THR A 1027 -1.68 3.93 25.13
C THR A 1027 -2.85 4.91 25.32
N GLY A 1028 -2.59 6.21 25.50
CA GLY A 1028 -3.66 7.22 25.68
C GLY A 1028 -4.61 7.34 24.47
N PHE A 1029 -4.14 7.08 23.25
CA PHE A 1029 -4.99 7.02 22.05
C PHE A 1029 -5.86 5.74 22.02
N ALA A 1030 -5.32 4.62 22.52
CA ALA A 1030 -6.09 3.41 22.72
C ALA A 1030 -7.17 3.57 23.81
N ASP A 1031 -6.86 4.28 24.89
CA ASP A 1031 -7.82 4.62 25.95
C ASP A 1031 -8.91 5.57 25.47
N GLU A 1032 -8.56 6.65 24.73
CA GLU A 1032 -9.53 7.58 24.13
C GLU A 1032 -10.57 6.84 23.28
N VAL A 1033 -10.09 5.99 22.34
CA VAL A 1033 -10.97 5.20 21.47
C VAL A 1033 -11.76 4.15 22.27
N SER A 1034 -11.20 3.57 23.33
CA SER A 1034 -11.90 2.56 24.14
C SER A 1034 -12.98 3.18 25.03
N ASN A 1035 -12.72 4.36 25.59
CA ASN A 1035 -13.65 5.07 26.47
C ASN A 1035 -14.83 5.66 25.68
N ALA A 1036 -14.60 6.28 24.52
CA ALA A 1036 -15.68 6.71 23.62
C ALA A 1036 -16.56 5.52 23.17
N ARG A 1037 -16.00 4.30 23.12
CA ARG A 1037 -16.75 3.06 22.83
C ARG A 1037 -17.41 2.39 24.05
N ARG A 1038 -17.15 2.87 25.26
CA ARG A 1038 -17.91 2.53 26.48
C ARG A 1038 -19.05 3.53 26.66
N GLU A 1039 -18.78 4.82 26.42
CA GLU A 1039 -19.77 5.90 26.40
C GLU A 1039 -20.92 5.59 25.45
N GLY A 1040 -20.64 5.26 24.18
CA GLY A 1040 -21.67 4.85 23.21
C GLY A 1040 -22.26 3.44 23.38
N ASP A 1041 -21.88 2.71 24.44
CA ASP A 1041 -22.61 1.53 24.91
C ASP A 1041 -23.58 1.89 26.05
N CYS A 1042 -23.31 2.97 26.79
CA CYS A 1042 -24.16 3.50 27.87
C CYS A 1042 -25.21 4.50 27.35
N ASP A 1043 -24.85 5.33 26.37
CA ASP A 1043 -25.72 6.36 25.77
C ASP A 1043 -25.91 6.09 24.27
N PRO A 1044 -27.14 5.73 23.83
CA PRO A 1044 -27.47 5.51 22.43
C PRO A 1044 -27.25 6.69 21.48
N SER A 1045 -27.21 7.95 21.98
CA SER A 1045 -26.91 9.13 21.14
C SER A 1045 -25.46 9.10 20.64
N THR A 1046 -24.51 8.81 21.54
CA THR A 1046 -23.07 8.77 21.22
C THR A 1046 -22.63 7.48 20.52
N ALA A 1047 -23.52 6.51 20.30
CA ALA A 1047 -23.21 5.24 19.62
C ALA A 1047 -22.59 5.41 18.22
N VAL A 1048 -22.89 6.49 17.51
CA VAL A 1048 -22.30 6.81 16.21
C VAL A 1048 -20.88 7.37 16.34
N ILE A 1049 -20.64 8.18 17.37
CA ILE A 1049 -19.30 8.61 17.75
C ILE A 1049 -18.46 7.37 18.14
N ALA A 1050 -19.01 6.41 18.88
CA ALA A 1050 -18.35 5.16 19.23
C ALA A 1050 -17.93 4.31 18.00
N GLU A 1051 -18.82 4.11 17.01
CA GLU A 1051 -18.47 3.39 15.77
C GLU A 1051 -17.51 4.20 14.87
N THR A 1052 -17.52 5.53 14.95
CA THR A 1052 -16.56 6.40 14.25
C THR A 1052 -15.18 6.39 14.92
N MET A 1053 -15.11 6.39 16.26
CA MET A 1053 -13.87 6.21 17.03
C MET A 1053 -13.29 4.80 16.86
N LYS A 1054 -14.14 3.77 16.72
CA LYS A 1054 -13.74 2.42 16.29
C LYS A 1054 -13.08 2.45 14.90
N LEU A 1055 -13.62 3.22 13.95
CA LEU A 1055 -12.95 3.43 12.65
C LEU A 1055 -11.62 4.17 12.85
N HIS A 1056 -11.58 5.20 13.71
CA HIS A 1056 -10.39 5.99 14.03
C HIS A 1056 -9.24 5.12 14.56
N GLY A 1057 -9.49 4.30 15.58
CA GLY A 1057 -8.50 3.39 16.17
C GLY A 1057 -7.96 2.34 15.19
N ASN A 1058 -8.84 1.70 14.41
CA ASN A 1058 -8.42 0.77 13.34
C ASN A 1058 -7.66 1.48 12.22
N SER A 1059 -7.96 2.76 11.97
CA SER A 1059 -7.30 3.57 10.95
C SER A 1059 -5.91 4.01 11.37
N GLY A 1060 -5.58 4.12 12.67
CA GLY A 1060 -4.21 4.39 13.13
C GLY A 1060 -3.22 3.36 12.59
N TYR A 1061 -3.50 2.08 12.84
CA TYR A 1061 -2.73 0.96 12.27
C TYR A 1061 -2.82 0.93 10.73
N GLY A 1062 -4.04 1.11 10.19
CA GLY A 1062 -4.26 1.14 8.75
C GLY A 1062 -3.52 2.27 8.01
N ARG A 1063 -3.09 3.32 8.72
CA ARG A 1063 -2.52 4.56 8.15
C ARG A 1063 -1.03 4.74 8.39
N THR A 1064 -0.48 4.26 9.51
CA THR A 1064 0.98 4.10 9.67
C THR A 1064 1.57 3.17 8.61
N LEU A 1065 0.73 2.36 7.96
CA LEU A 1065 1.03 1.71 6.70
C LEU A 1065 0.43 2.46 5.47
N THR A 1066 -0.90 2.46 5.29
CA THR A 1066 -1.67 2.76 4.04
C THR A 1066 -0.98 2.46 2.70
N ASN A 1067 -1.60 1.58 1.90
CA ASN A 1067 -1.05 1.16 0.61
C ASN A 1067 -1.08 2.21 -0.52
N LYS A 1068 -0.06 3.07 -0.56
CA LYS A 1068 0.08 4.12 -1.60
C LYS A 1068 0.72 3.68 -2.93
N GLU A 1069 1.28 2.47 -3.06
CA GLU A 1069 1.76 1.95 -4.38
C GLU A 1069 0.61 1.67 -5.34
N ASN A 1070 -0.54 1.29 -4.78
CA ASN A 1070 -1.77 1.14 -5.53
C ASN A 1070 -2.63 2.41 -5.50
N HIS A 1071 -2.12 3.54 -4.97
CA HIS A 1071 -2.70 4.84 -5.31
C HIS A 1071 -2.32 5.19 -6.75
N LEU A 1072 -3.21 5.91 -7.41
CA LEU A 1072 -3.03 6.40 -8.76
C LEU A 1072 -3.30 7.89 -8.73
N ASP A 1073 -2.45 8.66 -9.38
CA ASP A 1073 -2.74 10.06 -9.63
C ASP A 1073 -3.78 10.10 -10.75
N VAL A 1074 -4.80 10.95 -10.64
CA VAL A 1074 -5.77 11.17 -11.71
C VAL A 1074 -5.59 12.59 -12.21
N ARG A 1075 -5.43 12.73 -13.53
CA ARG A 1075 -5.30 14.01 -14.23
C ARG A 1075 -6.36 14.06 -15.32
N TYR A 1076 -6.74 15.27 -15.71
CA TYR A 1076 -7.50 15.47 -16.95
C TYR A 1076 -6.62 16.18 -17.98
N CYS A 1077 -7.05 16.14 -19.24
CA CYS A 1077 -6.40 16.84 -20.33
C CYS A 1077 -7.34 16.99 -21.53
N ASN A 1078 -7.11 18.05 -22.30
CA ASN A 1078 -7.65 18.19 -23.66
C ASN A 1078 -6.98 17.20 -24.65
N GLU A 1079 -7.48 17.14 -25.89
CA GLU A 1079 -6.93 16.26 -26.95
C GLU A 1079 -5.42 16.46 -27.15
N ALA A 1080 -4.95 17.71 -27.25
CA ALA A 1080 -3.54 18.03 -27.48
C ALA A 1080 -2.62 17.46 -26.39
N ASN A 1081 -2.99 17.61 -25.13
CA ASN A 1081 -2.22 17.11 -23.99
C ASN A 1081 -2.44 15.61 -23.73
N SER A 1082 -3.52 15.00 -24.23
CA SER A 1082 -3.75 13.55 -24.13
C SER A 1082 -2.63 12.75 -24.81
N GLY A 1083 -2.14 13.21 -25.97
CA GLY A 1083 -1.03 12.59 -26.70
C GLY A 1083 0.30 12.64 -25.94
N LEU A 1084 0.51 13.68 -25.12
CA LEU A 1084 1.66 13.79 -24.22
C LEU A 1084 1.50 12.86 -23.00
N ALA A 1085 0.31 12.83 -22.39
CA ALA A 1085 0.01 12.01 -21.22
C ALA A 1085 0.08 10.49 -21.52
N VAL A 1086 -0.43 10.03 -22.67
CA VAL A 1086 -0.26 8.64 -23.15
C VAL A 1086 1.23 8.30 -23.40
N ASN A 1087 2.07 9.31 -23.63
CA ASN A 1087 3.51 9.16 -23.80
C ASN A 1087 4.32 9.25 -22.49
N ASP A 1088 3.72 9.52 -21.33
CA ASP A 1088 4.41 9.48 -20.04
C ASP A 1088 4.86 8.03 -19.72
N SER A 1089 6.06 7.85 -19.16
CA SER A 1089 6.55 6.53 -18.71
C SER A 1089 5.78 5.93 -17.53
N HIS A 1090 4.93 6.72 -16.87
CA HIS A 1090 4.08 6.29 -15.76
C HIS A 1090 2.63 6.04 -16.21
N PHE A 1091 2.28 6.26 -17.48
CA PHE A 1091 0.91 6.11 -18.00
C PHE A 1091 0.36 4.70 -17.77
N ARG A 1092 -0.84 4.59 -17.19
CA ARG A 1092 -1.53 3.31 -16.96
C ARG A 1092 -2.85 3.20 -17.70
N LYS A 1093 -3.61 4.30 -17.84
CA LYS A 1093 -4.93 4.29 -18.46
C LYS A 1093 -5.34 5.68 -18.98
N LEU A 1094 -6.13 5.69 -20.04
CA LEU A 1094 -6.94 6.81 -20.50
C LEU A 1094 -8.42 6.37 -20.54
N ASP A 1095 -9.33 7.23 -20.10
CA ASP A 1095 -10.78 7.15 -20.33
C ASP A 1095 -11.24 8.43 -21.04
N ILE A 1096 -12.19 8.30 -21.98
CA ILE A 1096 -12.83 9.46 -22.63
C ILE A 1096 -13.97 9.94 -21.74
N ILE A 1097 -14.02 11.25 -21.44
CA ILE A 1097 -15.09 11.88 -20.64
C ILE A 1097 -16.08 12.62 -21.57
N ASP A 1098 -15.55 13.37 -22.53
CA ASP A 1098 -16.29 14.00 -23.63
C ASP A 1098 -15.39 14.04 -24.89
N GLU A 1099 -15.91 14.47 -26.05
CA GLU A 1099 -15.22 14.33 -27.35
C GLU A 1099 -13.76 14.83 -27.37
N ASN A 1100 -13.48 15.94 -26.68
CA ASN A 1100 -12.15 16.56 -26.58
C ASN A 1100 -11.54 16.52 -25.17
N PHE A 1101 -12.11 15.77 -24.22
CA PHE A 1101 -11.71 15.80 -22.80
C PHE A 1101 -11.52 14.39 -22.21
N TYR A 1102 -10.35 14.17 -21.61
CA TYR A 1102 -9.84 12.83 -21.28
C TYR A 1102 -9.40 12.74 -19.82
N GLU A 1103 -9.77 11.67 -19.13
CA GLU A 1103 -9.19 11.29 -17.84
C GLU A 1103 -7.95 10.42 -18.09
N THR A 1104 -6.79 10.84 -17.59
CA THR A 1104 -5.54 10.08 -17.68
C THR A 1104 -5.04 9.70 -16.29
N VAL A 1105 -4.57 8.47 -16.18
CA VAL A 1105 -4.23 7.84 -14.90
C VAL A 1105 -2.80 7.32 -14.97
N PRO A 1106 -1.80 8.08 -14.48
CA PRO A 1106 -0.47 7.58 -14.23
C PRO A 1106 -0.32 6.83 -12.88
N ILE A 1107 0.73 6.02 -12.78
CA ILE A 1107 1.14 5.31 -11.55
C ILE A 1107 1.78 6.32 -10.57
N SER A 1108 1.32 6.34 -9.32
CA SER A 1108 1.80 7.28 -8.29
C SER A 1108 3.18 6.90 -7.70
N SER A 1109 3.84 7.81 -6.97
CA SER A 1109 5.31 7.78 -6.84
C SER A 1109 5.97 7.76 -5.42
N THR A 1110 5.28 7.66 -4.26
CA THR A 1110 5.92 7.46 -2.88
C THR A 1110 4.97 6.90 -1.74
N VAL A 1111 5.31 5.82 -0.94
CA VAL A 1111 4.32 4.70 -0.58
C VAL A 1111 4.50 3.66 0.64
N LYS A 1112 3.44 2.90 1.13
CA LYS A 1112 3.46 1.66 2.06
C LYS A 1112 2.27 0.55 1.99
N TRP A 1113 1.56 0.00 3.05
CA TRP A 1113 0.59 -1.22 3.02
C TRP A 1113 -0.68 -1.34 4.01
N THR A 1114 -1.39 -2.51 4.29
CA THR A 1114 -2.74 -2.70 5.06
C THR A 1114 -3.08 -4.16 5.71
N PRO A 1115 -4.33 -4.75 6.02
CA PRO A 1115 -4.79 -5.26 7.39
C PRO A 1115 -5.66 -6.62 7.67
N ASP A 1116 -6.26 -6.87 8.88
CA ASP A 1116 -6.62 -8.20 9.57
C ASP A 1116 -8.07 -8.56 10.14
N SER A 1117 -8.34 -9.88 10.48
CA SER A 1117 -9.26 -10.51 11.52
C SER A 1117 -9.37 -12.08 11.41
N ALA A 1118 -9.83 -12.87 12.44
CA ALA A 1118 -9.74 -14.38 12.50
C ALA A 1118 -10.89 -15.17 13.25
N TYR A 1119 -10.91 -16.53 13.21
CA TYR A 1119 -11.97 -17.46 13.74
C TYR A 1119 -11.46 -18.88 14.16
N VAL A 1120 -12.19 -19.61 15.05
CA VAL A 1120 -11.88 -20.98 15.59
C VAL A 1120 -13.17 -21.85 15.77
N ALA A 1121 -13.06 -23.12 16.21
CA ALA A 1121 -14.17 -24.02 16.61
C ALA A 1121 -13.75 -24.95 17.79
N LEU A 1122 -14.72 -25.53 18.53
CA LEU A 1122 -14.50 -26.12 19.87
C LEU A 1122 -14.99 -27.58 20.07
N SER A 1123 -14.72 -28.11 21.27
CA SER A 1123 -14.84 -29.52 21.68
C SER A 1123 -15.77 -29.75 22.90
N GLY A 1124 -16.45 -28.72 23.42
CA GLY A 1124 -17.11 -28.74 24.74
C GLY A 1124 -18.12 -27.61 24.96
N GLU A 1125 -18.74 -27.59 26.13
CA GLU A 1125 -19.86 -26.73 26.52
C GLU A 1125 -19.43 -25.39 27.16
N SER A 1126 -18.15 -25.23 27.47
CA SER A 1126 -17.48 -23.93 27.62
C SER A 1126 -16.08 -23.89 26.96
N VAL A 1127 -15.28 -22.86 27.24
CA VAL A 1127 -13.83 -22.82 26.94
C VAL A 1127 -13.06 -23.58 28.03
N ASP A 1128 -13.49 -23.42 29.28
CA ASP A 1128 -12.93 -24.00 30.51
C ASP A 1128 -12.92 -25.54 30.46
N ASP A 1129 -13.96 -26.14 29.86
CA ASP A 1129 -14.06 -27.58 29.53
C ASP A 1129 -12.87 -28.12 28.71
N LEU A 1130 -12.19 -27.25 27.97
CA LEU A 1130 -11.21 -27.60 26.95
C LEU A 1130 -9.77 -27.29 27.35
N ILE A 1131 -9.63 -26.61 28.48
CA ILE A 1131 -8.38 -26.43 29.16
C ILE A 1131 -7.92 -27.79 29.63
N LYS A 1132 -6.79 -28.24 29.10
CA LYS A 1132 -6.20 -29.52 29.47
C LYS A 1132 -5.96 -29.59 30.99
N PRO A 1133 -6.15 -30.74 31.65
CA PRO A 1133 -5.95 -30.85 33.10
C PRO A 1133 -4.60 -30.30 33.57
N GLU A 1134 -3.52 -30.55 32.81
CA GLU A 1134 -2.17 -30.07 33.09
C GLU A 1134 -1.96 -28.56 32.89
N LEU A 1135 -2.89 -27.86 32.23
CA LEU A 1135 -2.88 -26.40 32.03
C LEU A 1135 -3.95 -25.68 32.84
N ARG A 1136 -4.80 -26.38 33.61
CA ARG A 1136 -5.94 -25.75 34.30
C ARG A 1136 -5.53 -24.77 35.39
N ALA A 1137 -4.45 -25.04 36.11
CA ALA A 1137 -3.90 -24.10 37.10
C ALA A 1137 -3.37 -22.81 36.45
N GLU A 1138 -2.67 -22.92 35.31
CA GLU A 1138 -2.20 -21.76 34.53
C GLU A 1138 -3.39 -20.96 33.98
N TYR A 1139 -4.40 -21.64 33.44
CA TYR A 1139 -5.61 -20.99 32.91
C TYR A 1139 -6.37 -20.20 33.98
N GLU A 1140 -6.68 -20.78 35.14
CA GLU A 1140 -7.41 -20.05 36.18
C GLU A 1140 -6.64 -18.81 36.67
N GLN A 1141 -5.29 -18.85 36.65
CA GLN A 1141 -4.44 -17.70 36.96
C GLN A 1141 -4.44 -16.62 35.87
N VAL A 1142 -4.61 -16.97 34.57
CA VAL A 1142 -4.46 -16.02 33.45
C VAL A 1142 -5.72 -15.77 32.62
N LYS A 1143 -6.86 -16.44 32.87
CA LYS A 1143 -8.04 -16.36 31.98
C LYS A 1143 -8.53 -14.93 31.77
N PHE A 1144 -8.49 -14.09 32.81
CA PHE A 1144 -8.89 -12.68 32.76
C PHE A 1144 -7.86 -11.75 32.08
N ALA A 1145 -6.68 -12.26 31.70
CA ALA A 1145 -5.76 -11.58 30.78
C ALA A 1145 -6.09 -11.85 29.30
N TRP A 1146 -7.01 -12.78 29.01
CA TRP A 1146 -7.41 -13.17 27.65
C TRP A 1146 -8.91 -12.98 27.37
N PHE A 1147 -9.76 -13.06 28.39
CA PHE A 1147 -11.21 -12.93 28.31
C PHE A 1147 -11.74 -11.90 29.31
N PRO A 1148 -12.88 -11.23 29.04
CA PRO A 1148 -13.53 -10.35 30.00
C PRO A 1148 -13.80 -11.01 31.34
N ARG A 1149 -13.65 -10.24 32.42
CA ARG A 1149 -14.12 -10.64 33.75
C ARG A 1149 -15.65 -10.77 33.73
N ASP A 1150 -16.15 -11.71 34.51
CA ASP A 1150 -17.54 -12.20 34.48
C ASP A 1150 -18.21 -12.18 35.87
N TYR A 1151 -17.49 -11.78 36.93
CA TYR A 1151 -18.03 -11.69 38.29
C TYR A 1151 -19.06 -10.58 38.51
N ASN A 1152 -19.17 -9.60 37.59
CA ASN A 1152 -20.34 -8.72 37.47
C ASN A 1152 -20.44 -8.13 36.04
N ASP A 1153 -21.63 -7.62 35.68
CA ASP A 1153 -21.90 -7.09 34.34
C ASP A 1153 -21.20 -5.76 34.02
N GLU A 1154 -20.99 -4.88 34.99
CA GLU A 1154 -20.32 -3.59 34.77
C GLU A 1154 -18.87 -3.78 34.31
N VAL A 1155 -18.12 -4.62 35.03
CA VAL A 1155 -16.74 -4.98 34.68
C VAL A 1155 -16.72 -5.81 33.39
N SER A 1156 -17.71 -6.69 33.19
CA SER A 1156 -17.82 -7.43 31.93
C SER A 1156 -18.07 -6.52 30.72
N ALA A 1157 -18.90 -5.49 30.86
CA ALA A 1157 -19.14 -4.48 29.82
C ALA A 1157 -17.87 -3.64 29.55
N PHE A 1158 -17.20 -3.19 30.61
CA PHE A 1158 -15.92 -2.47 30.54
C PHE A 1158 -14.86 -3.29 29.78
N ASP A 1159 -14.74 -4.58 30.09
CA ASP A 1159 -13.76 -5.50 29.49
C ASP A 1159 -14.13 -5.94 28.07
N ARG A 1160 -15.42 -6.09 27.72
CA ARG A 1160 -15.88 -6.27 26.33
C ARG A 1160 -15.50 -5.08 25.42
N ARG A 1161 -15.05 -3.97 26.01
CA ARG A 1161 -14.47 -2.80 25.31
C ARG A 1161 -12.96 -2.60 25.52
N THR A 1162 -12.33 -3.25 26.50
CA THR A 1162 -10.86 -3.29 26.67
C THR A 1162 -10.19 -3.90 25.42
N PRO A 1163 -9.17 -3.25 24.82
CA PRO A 1163 -8.47 -3.80 23.66
C PRO A 1163 -7.72 -5.10 23.98
N GLY A 1164 -7.69 -6.03 23.03
CA GLY A 1164 -6.91 -7.27 23.09
C GLY A 1164 -7.67 -8.48 23.65
N LEU A 1165 -8.63 -8.27 24.56
CA LEU A 1165 -9.44 -9.35 25.12
C LEU A 1165 -10.35 -9.99 24.05
N PHE A 1166 -10.45 -11.32 24.10
CA PHE A 1166 -11.34 -12.11 23.26
C PHE A 1166 -12.76 -12.13 23.82
N LYS A 1167 -13.74 -11.84 22.98
CA LYS A 1167 -15.17 -11.99 23.30
C LYS A 1167 -15.81 -13.10 22.45
N THR A 1168 -16.86 -13.72 22.96
CA THR A 1168 -17.71 -14.61 22.16
C THR A 1168 -18.38 -13.81 21.04
N GLU A 1169 -18.20 -14.24 19.79
CA GLU A 1169 -18.75 -13.60 18.58
C GLU A 1169 -19.74 -14.52 17.83
N PHE A 1170 -19.81 -15.80 18.20
CA PHE A 1170 -20.84 -16.77 17.81
C PHE A 1170 -20.83 -18.01 18.72
N GLN A 1171 -22.00 -18.60 19.01
CA GLN A 1171 -22.14 -19.97 19.50
C GLN A 1171 -23.25 -20.71 18.75
N GLY A 1172 -23.03 -21.98 18.42
CA GLY A 1172 -24.05 -22.79 17.75
C GLY A 1172 -23.67 -24.23 17.44
N ASP A 1173 -24.58 -24.93 16.76
CA ASP A 1173 -24.48 -26.37 16.51
C ASP A 1173 -23.57 -26.74 15.32
N GLY A 1174 -23.19 -25.79 14.44
CA GLY A 1174 -22.24 -26.11 13.38
C GLY A 1174 -21.77 -24.96 12.48
N ILE A 1175 -20.84 -25.31 11.58
CA ILE A 1175 -20.18 -24.44 10.60
C ILE A 1175 -19.89 -25.19 9.30
N ILE A 1176 -20.03 -24.48 8.18
CA ILE A 1176 -19.63 -24.93 6.84
C ILE A 1176 -18.72 -23.86 6.22
N GLY A 1177 -17.50 -24.23 5.83
CA GLY A 1177 -16.49 -23.33 5.28
C GLY A 1177 -16.06 -23.74 3.87
N LEU A 1178 -16.41 -22.94 2.86
CA LEU A 1178 -16.12 -23.29 1.47
C LEU A 1178 -14.67 -22.94 1.09
N CYS A 1179 -14.26 -21.69 1.31
CA CYS A 1179 -12.88 -21.22 1.19
C CYS A 1179 -12.69 -19.94 2.02
N SER A 1180 -11.47 -19.38 2.10
CA SER A 1180 -11.17 -18.18 2.92
C SER A 1180 -12.22 -17.07 2.77
N LYS A 1181 -12.78 -16.63 3.91
CA LYS A 1181 -13.83 -15.60 4.02
C LYS A 1181 -15.20 -15.99 3.41
N MET A 1182 -15.44 -17.27 3.11
CA MET A 1182 -16.76 -17.83 2.76
C MET A 1182 -17.18 -18.98 3.70
N TYR A 1183 -18.11 -18.68 4.61
CA TYR A 1183 -18.61 -19.64 5.61
C TYR A 1183 -20.08 -19.40 6.00
N PHE A 1184 -20.72 -20.41 6.59
CA PHE A 1184 -22.05 -20.34 7.20
C PHE A 1184 -22.05 -21.11 8.53
N CYS A 1185 -22.30 -20.42 9.64
CA CYS A 1185 -22.48 -20.97 10.98
C CYS A 1185 -23.97 -20.96 11.37
N PHE A 1186 -24.43 -21.96 12.12
CA PHE A 1186 -25.85 -22.14 12.44
C PHE A 1186 -26.09 -22.75 13.82
N ASN A 1187 -27.26 -22.46 14.38
CA ASN A 1187 -27.93 -23.24 15.42
C ASN A 1187 -29.45 -23.26 15.13
N GLU A 1188 -30.27 -23.79 16.04
CA GLU A 1188 -31.73 -23.88 15.85
C GLU A 1188 -32.47 -22.53 15.71
N SER A 1189 -31.88 -21.41 16.15
CA SER A 1189 -32.54 -20.08 16.19
C SER A 1189 -31.75 -18.91 15.60
N LYS A 1190 -30.42 -19.01 15.46
CA LYS A 1190 -29.52 -17.97 14.94
C LYS A 1190 -28.58 -18.54 13.87
N ALA A 1191 -28.29 -17.74 12.85
CA ALA A 1191 -27.35 -18.07 11.78
C ALA A 1191 -26.41 -16.89 11.48
N LYS A 1192 -25.16 -17.19 11.09
CA LYS A 1192 -24.11 -16.20 10.82
C LYS A 1192 -23.28 -16.62 9.62
N PHE A 1193 -23.20 -15.79 8.59
CA PHE A 1193 -22.55 -16.17 7.33
C PHE A 1193 -21.78 -15.03 6.65
N SER A 1194 -20.83 -15.42 5.80
CA SER A 1194 -20.00 -14.50 5.02
C SER A 1194 -19.95 -14.96 3.56
N CYS A 1195 -20.41 -14.10 2.65
CA CYS A 1195 -20.55 -14.35 1.21
C CYS A 1195 -20.07 -13.12 0.42
N LYS A 1196 -18.74 -12.97 0.27
CA LYS A 1196 -18.17 -11.78 -0.38
C LYS A 1196 -18.50 -11.75 -1.87
N GLY A 1197 -19.03 -10.62 -2.36
CA GLY A 1197 -19.39 -10.39 -3.76
C GLY A 1197 -20.84 -10.67 -4.18
N VAL A 1198 -21.76 -10.95 -3.24
CA VAL A 1198 -23.18 -11.28 -3.50
C VAL A 1198 -24.12 -10.28 -2.81
N ASN A 1199 -25.09 -9.71 -3.52
CA ASN A 1199 -26.11 -8.84 -2.91
C ASN A 1199 -27.05 -9.68 -2.01
N LYS A 1200 -27.14 -9.33 -0.72
CA LYS A 1200 -27.96 -10.04 0.28
C LYS A 1200 -29.47 -9.81 0.14
N TYR A 1201 -29.91 -8.68 -0.41
CA TYR A 1201 -31.35 -8.36 -0.52
C TYR A 1201 -32.02 -9.16 -1.65
N THR A 1202 -31.29 -9.48 -2.71
CA THR A 1202 -31.83 -10.14 -3.91
C THR A 1202 -31.54 -11.64 -3.99
N ASN A 1203 -30.98 -12.25 -2.93
CA ASN A 1203 -30.67 -13.69 -2.89
C ASN A 1203 -30.99 -14.27 -1.50
N ALA A 1204 -31.76 -15.34 -1.45
CA ALA A 1204 -31.81 -16.21 -0.28
C ALA A 1204 -30.44 -16.89 -0.11
N ILE A 1205 -29.85 -16.82 1.09
CA ILE A 1205 -28.56 -17.40 1.42
C ILE A 1205 -28.74 -18.24 2.69
N ASP A 1206 -28.69 -19.56 2.52
CA ASP A 1206 -29.09 -20.56 3.52
C ASP A 1206 -27.99 -21.61 3.78
N LYS A 1207 -28.19 -22.41 4.85
CA LYS A 1207 -27.32 -23.53 5.21
C LYS A 1207 -27.17 -24.52 4.04
N ASP A 1208 -28.27 -24.82 3.36
CA ASP A 1208 -28.31 -25.83 2.30
C ASP A 1208 -27.58 -25.40 1.03
N THR A 1209 -27.44 -24.11 0.75
CA THR A 1209 -26.58 -23.61 -0.33
C THR A 1209 -25.11 -23.89 -0.07
N TYR A 1210 -24.65 -23.75 1.17
CA TYR A 1210 -23.27 -24.10 1.54
C TYR A 1210 -23.06 -25.63 1.55
N LEU A 1211 -24.01 -26.40 2.13
CA LEU A 1211 -23.95 -27.87 2.11
C LEU A 1211 -24.00 -28.44 0.68
N ARG A 1212 -24.83 -27.87 -0.21
CA ARG A 1212 -24.94 -28.28 -1.61
C ARG A 1212 -23.60 -28.14 -2.32
N VAL A 1213 -22.95 -26.98 -2.24
CA VAL A 1213 -21.65 -26.73 -2.87
C VAL A 1213 -20.57 -27.66 -2.31
N LEU A 1214 -20.55 -27.90 -0.99
CA LEU A 1214 -19.58 -28.81 -0.38
C LEU A 1214 -19.80 -30.28 -0.80
N ARG A 1215 -21.06 -30.74 -0.87
CA ARG A 1215 -21.42 -32.12 -1.21
C ARG A 1215 -21.31 -32.45 -2.71
N THR A 1216 -21.79 -31.57 -3.58
CA THR A 1216 -21.79 -31.82 -5.05
C THR A 1216 -20.51 -31.37 -5.74
N LYS A 1217 -19.64 -30.64 -5.02
CA LYS A 1217 -18.48 -29.90 -5.55
C LYS A 1217 -18.83 -28.81 -6.59
N ALA A 1218 -20.12 -28.61 -6.92
CA ALA A 1218 -20.55 -27.69 -7.97
C ALA A 1218 -20.65 -26.24 -7.45
N THR A 1219 -20.19 -25.28 -8.27
CA THR A 1219 -20.23 -23.85 -7.93
C THR A 1219 -21.66 -23.32 -7.88
N GLY A 1220 -22.03 -22.66 -6.79
CA GLY A 1220 -23.33 -21.98 -6.67
C GLY A 1220 -23.33 -20.60 -7.34
N ALA A 1221 -24.44 -20.24 -7.99
CA ALA A 1221 -24.65 -18.93 -8.62
C ALA A 1221 -25.52 -18.01 -7.74
N ALA A 1222 -25.45 -16.70 -7.99
CA ALA A 1222 -26.30 -15.67 -7.38
C ALA A 1222 -26.55 -14.50 -8.34
N THR A 1223 -27.62 -13.73 -8.09
CA THR A 1223 -28.03 -12.57 -8.91
C THR A 1223 -27.80 -11.26 -8.18
N ASN A 1224 -26.91 -10.42 -8.70
CA ASN A 1224 -26.65 -9.08 -8.20
C ASN A 1224 -27.44 -8.03 -9.00
N ARG A 1225 -28.11 -7.12 -8.29
CA ARG A 1225 -28.62 -5.84 -8.83
C ARG A 1225 -27.92 -4.65 -8.18
N GLY A 1226 -27.87 -3.53 -8.92
CA GLY A 1226 -27.38 -2.23 -8.44
C GLY A 1226 -26.91 -1.32 -9.59
N PHE A 1227 -26.22 -0.25 -9.25
CA PHE A 1227 -25.72 0.76 -10.20
C PHE A 1227 -24.27 0.50 -10.62
N ARG A 1228 -23.92 0.83 -11.87
CA ARG A 1228 -22.58 0.65 -12.45
C ARG A 1228 -22.33 1.64 -13.58
N VAL A 1229 -21.16 2.24 -13.60
CA VAL A 1229 -20.70 3.21 -14.61
C VAL A 1229 -20.35 2.50 -15.92
N ARG A 1230 -20.70 3.10 -17.06
CA ARG A 1230 -20.32 2.64 -18.42
C ARG A 1230 -20.17 3.85 -19.34
N GLY A 1231 -18.99 4.06 -19.92
CA GLY A 1231 -18.71 5.29 -20.67
C GLY A 1231 -18.73 6.50 -19.74
N SER A 1232 -19.47 7.55 -20.11
CA SER A 1232 -19.74 8.74 -19.29
C SER A 1232 -20.88 8.53 -18.27
N SER A 1233 -21.91 7.74 -18.58
CA SER A 1233 -23.14 7.64 -17.75
C SER A 1233 -23.14 6.54 -16.66
N VAL A 1234 -24.17 6.57 -15.81
CA VAL A 1234 -24.50 5.56 -14.80
C VAL A 1234 -25.70 4.72 -15.26
N PHE A 1235 -25.62 3.39 -15.08
CA PHE A 1235 -26.68 2.46 -15.46
C PHE A 1235 -27.06 1.51 -14.32
N THR A 1236 -28.35 1.17 -14.21
CA THR A 1236 -28.79 -0.01 -13.44
C THR A 1236 -28.48 -1.28 -14.21
N TYR A 1237 -27.94 -2.28 -13.50
CA TYR A 1237 -27.61 -3.59 -14.05
C TYR A 1237 -28.23 -4.74 -13.24
N THR A 1238 -28.48 -5.85 -13.93
CA THR A 1238 -28.72 -7.17 -13.32
C THR A 1238 -27.66 -8.15 -13.83
N GLN A 1239 -26.94 -8.82 -12.93
CA GLN A 1239 -25.88 -9.78 -13.27
C GLN A 1239 -26.06 -11.10 -12.52
N VAL A 1240 -26.08 -12.21 -13.26
CA VAL A 1240 -25.94 -13.56 -12.69
C VAL A 1240 -24.46 -13.92 -12.67
N LYS A 1241 -23.92 -14.31 -11.51
CA LYS A 1241 -22.50 -14.67 -11.35
C LYS A 1241 -22.30 -15.94 -10.53
N ASN A 1242 -21.15 -16.58 -10.75
CA ASN A 1242 -20.62 -17.57 -9.82
C ASN A 1242 -20.32 -16.89 -8.47
N ALA A 1243 -20.81 -17.50 -7.39
CA ALA A 1243 -20.92 -16.87 -6.08
C ALA A 1243 -20.34 -17.75 -4.95
N PHE A 1244 -20.57 -19.07 -5.00
CA PHE A 1244 -20.17 -20.01 -3.96
C PHE A 1244 -19.23 -21.05 -4.56
N ALA A 1245 -17.91 -20.84 -4.43
CA ALA A 1245 -16.88 -21.66 -5.07
C ALA A 1245 -16.38 -22.79 -4.15
N TYR A 1246 -16.23 -24.00 -4.69
CA TYR A 1246 -15.69 -25.16 -3.96
C TYR A 1246 -14.14 -25.17 -3.83
N PHE A 1247 -13.43 -24.44 -4.70
CA PHE A 1247 -11.96 -24.45 -4.71
C PHE A 1247 -11.35 -23.81 -3.46
N TYR A 1248 -10.43 -24.53 -2.80
CA TYR A 1248 -9.61 -24.00 -1.71
C TYR A 1248 -8.18 -24.51 -1.84
N GLY A 1249 -7.21 -23.60 -1.98
CA GLY A 1249 -5.81 -23.93 -2.28
C GLY A 1249 -4.78 -23.31 -1.32
N LYS A 1250 -5.17 -22.94 -0.09
CA LYS A 1250 -4.22 -22.47 0.96
C LYS A 1250 -3.72 -23.57 1.90
N ARG A 1251 -4.29 -24.77 1.78
CA ARG A 1251 -4.01 -26.01 2.52
C ARG A 1251 -4.29 -27.16 1.57
N LYS A 1252 -3.65 -28.32 1.78
CA LYS A 1252 -3.99 -29.55 1.05
C LYS A 1252 -5.37 -30.00 1.53
N VAL A 1253 -6.38 -30.01 0.67
CA VAL A 1253 -7.70 -30.54 1.02
C VAL A 1253 -7.70 -32.04 0.74
N LEU A 1254 -8.07 -32.84 1.74
CA LEU A 1254 -8.04 -34.30 1.66
C LEU A 1254 -9.24 -34.84 0.87
N ASP A 1255 -9.24 -36.14 0.58
CA ASP A 1255 -10.21 -36.77 -0.33
C ASP A 1255 -11.65 -36.81 0.21
N ASP A 1256 -11.82 -36.69 1.53
CA ASP A 1256 -13.12 -36.44 2.17
C ASP A 1256 -13.74 -35.09 1.75
N GLY A 1257 -12.94 -34.20 1.17
CA GLY A 1257 -13.30 -32.86 0.75
C GLY A 1257 -13.57 -31.89 1.91
N VAL A 1258 -13.26 -32.29 3.14
CA VAL A 1258 -13.66 -31.64 4.39
C VAL A 1258 -12.45 -31.31 5.27
N SER A 1259 -11.56 -32.28 5.49
CA SER A 1259 -10.34 -32.16 6.27
C SER A 1259 -9.22 -31.50 5.46
N THR A 1260 -8.28 -30.83 6.15
CA THR A 1260 -7.15 -30.16 5.45
C THR A 1260 -5.83 -30.27 6.21
N SER A 1261 -4.74 -30.58 5.49
CA SER A 1261 -3.35 -30.57 5.98
C SER A 1261 -2.56 -29.38 5.42
N TYR A 1262 -1.37 -29.13 5.96
CA TYR A 1262 -0.55 -27.97 5.58
C TYR A 1262 0.05 -28.09 4.17
N LEU A 1263 0.41 -26.94 3.58
CA LEU A 1263 1.22 -26.90 2.36
C LEU A 1263 2.69 -27.01 2.75
N ASP A 1264 3.47 -27.74 1.94
CA ASP A 1264 4.87 -28.08 2.24
C ASP A 1264 5.82 -27.17 1.43
N ILE A 1265 5.63 -25.85 1.61
CA ILE A 1265 6.28 -24.75 0.87
C ILE A 1265 6.53 -23.54 1.78
#